data_AF-A0A1F9P6R1-F1
#
_entry.id   AF-A0A1F9P6R1-F1
#
_cell.length_a   1.000
_cell.length_b   1.000
_cell.length_c   1.000
_cell.angle_alpha   90.00
_cell.angle_beta   90.00
_cell.angle_gamma   90.00
#
_symmetry.space_group_name_H-M   'P 1'
#
loop_
_entity.id
_entity.type
_entity.pdbx_description
1 polymer ?
#
loop_
_entity_poly.entity_id
_entity_poly.type
_entity_poly.pdbx_seq_one_letter_code
_entity_poly.pdbx_strand_id
1 'polypeptide(L)'
;MMGIADFFLSQKDKDVLGNGDTQPVEKQKYAILFVDDEPNVLKAMVRIFRHENYRILLADSPLKALDILSEQNVHVVISDYRMPKMTGADLLIKIKKQYPETIRIMLTGHADVNAVMGAVNQGAVYKFITKPWNDDDLRLTVSLALEQYDLRKENKILKEEQIEQKKSITKLKKYLDVNRSQLGTLLLKRNLIKEADLEKVNSVQLKTGKILPVILIEMGMIKEKQIMDIIQSELKIKRVYPAEFQVPGALTSIIPKNLCIKNHMVPLKMNNRKLTVAMADPSDFMKIDDIRFLTGIYLEPVIATQKEIMDKIIQVYGESNLLEDPAMEFDLSDPTESIEVIIEEDDEEIDLKELLSAKDQPPAIRVVNSIISDALRHGASDVHIEPKIKYITVRYRIDGLLQDKLHIPISMHPIIVSRIKIMSELDIAERRRPQNGRITVKTPTRIVDMRLATLPTINGEKIVLRILDRNAPVKHLSELGLSDHQLALLTKLIQKPQGCILATGPTGSGKTSTLYSIIYKNATIEKNFTTIEDPVEYYMSMAEQVMVKEKIGLTFPIILKTILRQDPDVIMLGEIRDFETAEVTFHAALTGHTVLSTLHTNSSLATITRLMDMGVKSHVLSYALNGIIAQRLVRRICPDCMIDDPMYKETIAALNMDEEYPDLRAKKGKGCNTCNFTGYSGRIGIYEIFLITDEIKYQIQKSASEAELENAARQSGMITLYEAGMEKVKNGLTTCDEILRVLGPQNVNIYNCEGCGNKIKKGNRFCPYCGKMFYMKCDKCSCLLKPNWNACPECGLRIKKRINLSSDLTTGNQNG
;
A
#
# COMPACT_ATOMS: atom_id res chain seq x y z
N MET A 1 -34.58 30.77 29.49
CA MET A 1 -33.58 29.69 29.51
C MET A 1 -34.28 28.41 29.89
N MET A 2 -34.47 27.52 28.92
CA MET A 2 -34.93 26.16 29.11
C MET A 2 -33.73 25.29 28.71
N GLY A 3 -33.25 24.43 29.62
CA GLY A 3 -31.98 23.73 29.47
C GLY A 3 -32.05 22.61 28.42
N ILE A 4 -31.00 22.50 27.62
CA ILE A 4 -30.78 21.46 26.59
C ILE A 4 -30.88 20.03 27.17
N ALA A 5 -30.75 19.87 28.49
CA ALA A 5 -30.80 18.57 29.17
C ALA A 5 -32.20 17.90 29.17
N ASP A 6 -33.30 18.65 29.13
CA ASP A 6 -34.65 18.06 29.26
C ASP A 6 -35.17 17.42 27.96
N PHE A 7 -34.43 17.57 26.85
CA PHE A 7 -34.83 17.02 25.55
C PHE A 7 -34.25 15.61 25.26
N PHE A 8 -33.36 15.09 26.13
CA PHE A 8 -32.53 13.91 25.84
C PHE A 8 -32.82 12.64 26.65
N LEU A 9 -33.89 12.59 27.47
CA LEU A 9 -34.23 11.37 28.21
C LEU A 9 -35.44 10.66 27.58
N SER A 10 -35.18 9.50 26.96
CA SER A 10 -36.24 8.57 26.57
C SER A 10 -36.72 7.78 27.79
N GLN A 11 -38.01 7.42 27.85
CA GLN A 11 -38.57 6.60 28.94
C GLN A 11 -37.94 5.18 29.05
N LYS A 12 -37.15 4.74 28.06
CA LYS A 12 -36.53 3.41 28.03
C LYS A 12 -35.34 3.24 28.99
N ASP A 13 -34.71 4.33 29.42
CA ASP A 13 -33.52 4.29 30.27
C ASP A 13 -33.83 4.12 31.77
N LYS A 14 -35.12 3.99 32.13
CA LYS A 14 -35.57 3.81 33.52
C LYS A 14 -35.87 2.35 33.92
N ASP A 15 -35.87 1.41 32.98
CA ASP A 15 -36.33 0.03 33.23
C ASP A 15 -35.21 -1.03 33.41
N VAL A 16 -33.91 -0.64 33.41
CA VAL A 16 -32.79 -1.60 33.47
C VAL A 16 -32.29 -1.90 34.90
N LEU A 17 -32.98 -1.39 35.94
CA LEU A 17 -32.65 -1.69 37.33
C LEU A 17 -33.85 -2.34 38.03
N GLY A 18 -34.08 -3.63 37.79
CA GLY A 18 -35.10 -4.40 38.49
C GLY A 18 -35.04 -5.91 38.26
N ASN A 19 -34.73 -6.64 39.35
CA ASN A 19 -35.05 -8.05 39.64
C ASN A 19 -34.17 -9.19 39.06
N GLY A 20 -33.23 -9.65 39.91
CA GLY A 20 -33.33 -10.90 40.69
C GLY A 20 -33.82 -12.21 40.05
N ASP A 21 -32.93 -13.22 40.08
CA ASP A 21 -33.11 -14.68 40.06
C ASP A 21 -33.89 -15.35 38.92
N THR A 22 -33.15 -16.02 38.02
CA THR A 22 -33.58 -17.29 37.39
C THR A 22 -32.36 -18.17 37.06
N GLN A 23 -32.45 -19.46 37.38
CA GLN A 23 -31.44 -20.50 37.14
C GLN A 23 -31.04 -20.61 35.64
N PRO A 24 -29.82 -21.09 35.31
CA PRO A 24 -29.40 -21.19 33.92
C PRO A 24 -30.01 -22.42 33.26
N VAL A 25 -31.07 -22.20 32.48
CA VAL A 25 -31.50 -23.16 31.44
C VAL A 25 -30.58 -22.94 30.25
N GLU A 26 -29.71 -23.90 29.92
CA GLU A 26 -28.91 -23.87 28.69
C GLU A 26 -29.84 -23.80 27.46
N LYS A 27 -30.02 -22.61 26.91
CA LYS A 27 -30.74 -22.39 25.66
C LYS A 27 -29.82 -22.75 24.48
N GLN A 28 -30.19 -23.79 23.73
CA GLN A 28 -29.59 -24.07 22.42
C GLN A 28 -29.63 -22.83 21.53
N LYS A 29 -28.45 -22.35 21.09
CA LYS A 29 -28.28 -21.00 20.53
C LYS A 29 -28.53 -20.91 19.01
N TYR A 30 -28.30 -22.00 18.26
CA TYR A 30 -28.44 -22.00 16.79
C TYR A 30 -29.17 -23.23 16.27
N ALA A 31 -29.87 -23.06 15.14
CA ALA A 31 -30.59 -24.13 14.45
C ALA A 31 -29.99 -24.38 13.06
N ILE A 32 -29.69 -25.66 12.78
CA ILE A 32 -29.08 -26.12 11.53
C ILE A 32 -30.04 -27.10 10.86
N LEU A 33 -30.38 -26.85 9.60
CA LEU A 33 -31.24 -27.74 8.80
C LEU A 33 -30.40 -28.53 7.80
N PHE A 34 -30.43 -29.85 7.91
CA PHE A 34 -29.86 -30.75 6.91
C PHE A 34 -30.95 -31.26 5.96
N VAL A 35 -30.67 -31.21 4.67
CA VAL A 35 -31.58 -31.64 3.60
C VAL A 35 -30.86 -32.66 2.72
N ASP A 36 -31.33 -33.91 2.77
CA ASP A 36 -30.75 -35.02 2.00
C ASP A 36 -31.83 -36.11 1.86
N ASP A 37 -31.99 -36.68 0.67
CA ASP A 37 -32.98 -37.73 0.42
C ASP A 37 -32.51 -39.11 0.92
N GLU A 38 -31.23 -39.28 1.26
CA GLU A 38 -30.70 -40.49 1.86
C GLU A 38 -30.80 -40.49 3.40
N PRO A 39 -31.60 -41.38 4.02
CA PRO A 39 -31.77 -41.41 5.48
C PRO A 39 -30.48 -41.70 6.26
N ASN A 40 -29.53 -42.40 5.63
CA ASN A 40 -28.24 -42.72 6.24
C ASN A 40 -27.36 -41.48 6.39
N VAL A 41 -27.41 -40.56 5.41
CA VAL A 41 -26.68 -39.28 5.48
C VAL A 41 -27.24 -38.41 6.59
N LEU A 42 -28.57 -38.29 6.68
CA LEU A 42 -29.22 -37.53 7.77
C LEU A 42 -28.87 -38.09 9.16
N LYS A 43 -28.84 -39.42 9.32
CA LYS A 43 -28.40 -40.06 10.57
C LYS A 43 -26.93 -39.78 10.88
N ALA A 44 -26.06 -39.77 9.87
CA ALA A 44 -24.66 -39.40 10.03
C ALA A 44 -24.51 -37.95 10.52
N MET A 45 -25.27 -37.00 9.96
CA MET A 45 -25.27 -35.61 10.42
C MET A 45 -25.64 -35.47 11.89
N VAL A 46 -26.69 -36.16 12.34
CA VAL A 46 -27.06 -36.17 13.77
C VAL A 46 -25.94 -36.72 14.64
N ARG A 47 -25.23 -37.76 14.18
CA ARG A 47 -24.10 -38.33 14.92
C ARG A 47 -22.91 -37.37 15.00
N ILE A 48 -22.58 -36.71 13.89
CA ILE A 48 -21.44 -35.77 13.79
C ILE A 48 -21.65 -34.59 14.75
N PHE A 49 -22.85 -34.03 14.81
CA PHE A 49 -23.15 -32.85 15.64
C PHE A 49 -23.73 -33.18 17.02
N ARG A 50 -23.72 -34.45 17.46
CA ARG A 50 -24.32 -34.89 18.75
C ARG A 50 -23.73 -34.19 19.98
N HIS A 51 -22.44 -33.86 19.95
CA HIS A 51 -21.74 -33.23 21.07
C HIS A 51 -21.72 -31.69 20.96
N GLU A 52 -22.34 -31.13 19.92
CA GLU A 52 -22.40 -29.70 19.69
C GLU A 52 -23.72 -29.13 20.22
N ASN A 53 -23.70 -27.88 20.69
CA ASN A 53 -24.88 -27.23 21.25
C ASN A 53 -25.78 -26.59 20.18
N TYR A 54 -26.16 -27.38 19.17
CA TYR A 54 -27.00 -26.96 18.05
C TYR A 54 -28.34 -27.71 18.04
N ARG A 55 -29.41 -27.00 17.64
CA ARG A 55 -30.68 -27.63 17.32
C ARG A 55 -30.63 -28.16 15.88
N ILE A 56 -30.54 -29.47 15.75
CA ILE A 56 -30.47 -30.14 14.44
C ILE A 56 -31.88 -30.42 13.91
N LEU A 57 -32.17 -29.91 12.71
CA LEU A 57 -33.40 -30.13 11.97
C LEU A 57 -33.09 -30.95 10.72
N LEU A 58 -33.99 -31.86 10.34
CA LEU A 58 -33.78 -32.79 9.23
C LEU A 58 -34.95 -32.71 8.25
N ALA A 59 -34.62 -32.67 6.96
CA ALA A 59 -35.57 -32.81 5.88
C ALA A 59 -35.09 -33.87 4.89
N ASP A 60 -36.00 -34.77 4.53
CA ASP A 60 -35.79 -35.82 3.51
C ASP A 60 -36.09 -35.34 2.09
N SER A 61 -36.53 -34.08 1.94
CA SER A 61 -36.90 -33.50 0.66
C SER A 61 -36.86 -31.97 0.67
N PRO A 62 -36.68 -31.33 -0.50
CA PRO A 62 -36.67 -29.86 -0.62
C PRO A 62 -37.97 -29.18 -0.17
N LEU A 63 -39.12 -29.83 -0.36
CA LEU A 63 -40.42 -29.27 0.04
C LEU A 63 -40.53 -29.21 1.57
N LYS A 64 -40.20 -30.32 2.24
CA LYS A 64 -40.17 -30.39 3.71
C LYS A 64 -39.17 -29.41 4.32
N ALA A 65 -38.04 -29.15 3.63
CA ALA A 65 -37.08 -28.15 4.06
C ALA A 65 -37.66 -26.73 4.05
N LEU A 66 -38.44 -26.38 3.03
CA LEU A 66 -39.14 -25.09 2.95
C LEU A 66 -40.25 -24.97 4.00
N ASP A 67 -40.98 -26.05 4.27
CA ASP A 67 -42.00 -26.07 5.33
C ASP A 67 -41.34 -25.79 6.70
N ILE A 68 -40.23 -26.46 7.01
CA ILE A 68 -39.49 -26.23 8.26
C ILE A 68 -38.97 -24.78 8.37
N LEU A 69 -38.46 -24.20 7.28
CA LEU A 69 -38.01 -22.81 7.24
C LEU A 69 -39.13 -21.79 7.46
N SER A 70 -40.38 -22.16 7.12
CA SER A 70 -41.54 -21.29 7.35
C SER A 70 -42.03 -21.31 8.79
N GLU A 71 -41.83 -22.43 9.50
CA GLU A 71 -42.29 -22.63 10.88
C GLU A 71 -41.23 -22.26 11.92
N GLN A 72 -39.95 -22.36 11.57
CA GLN A 72 -38.84 -22.27 12.52
C GLN A 72 -37.70 -21.40 11.99
N ASN A 73 -37.03 -20.67 12.88
CA ASN A 73 -35.87 -19.87 12.52
C ASN A 73 -34.64 -20.76 12.34
N VAL A 74 -34.12 -20.82 11.11
CA VAL A 74 -32.93 -21.61 10.75
C VAL A 74 -31.78 -20.69 10.38
N HIS A 75 -30.62 -20.95 10.98
CA HIS A 75 -29.43 -20.10 10.84
C HIS A 75 -28.54 -20.60 9.69
N VAL A 76 -28.41 -21.91 9.55
CA VAL A 76 -27.64 -22.57 8.49
C VAL A 76 -28.47 -23.69 7.86
N VAL A 77 -28.49 -23.74 6.54
CA VAL A 77 -29.06 -24.85 5.75
C VAL A 77 -27.94 -25.55 5.01
N ILE A 78 -27.88 -26.87 5.12
CA ILE A 78 -26.93 -27.74 4.42
C ILE A 78 -27.75 -28.70 3.56
N SER A 79 -27.59 -28.62 2.23
CA SER A 79 -28.39 -29.39 1.28
C SER A 79 -27.51 -30.26 0.39
N ASP A 80 -27.89 -31.50 0.14
CA ASP A 80 -27.30 -32.27 -0.96
C ASP A 80 -27.61 -31.65 -2.32
N TYR A 81 -26.72 -31.82 -3.29
CA TYR A 81 -26.92 -31.34 -4.65
C TYR A 81 -27.95 -32.18 -5.42
N ARG A 82 -27.91 -33.52 -5.30
CA ARG A 82 -28.71 -34.45 -6.10
C ARG A 82 -29.90 -35.01 -5.32
N MET A 83 -30.98 -34.23 -5.27
CA MET A 83 -32.24 -34.69 -4.68
C MET A 83 -33.34 -34.86 -5.73
N PRO A 84 -34.31 -35.78 -5.53
CA PRO A 84 -35.45 -35.94 -6.41
C PRO A 84 -36.30 -34.67 -6.53
N LYS A 85 -36.89 -34.44 -7.72
CA LYS A 85 -37.78 -33.32 -8.08
C LYS A 85 -37.14 -31.92 -8.13
N MET A 86 -36.18 -31.60 -7.25
CA MET A 86 -35.52 -30.29 -7.19
C MET A 86 -34.08 -30.46 -6.70
N THR A 87 -33.12 -29.84 -7.39
CA THR A 87 -31.72 -29.89 -6.98
C THR A 87 -31.47 -29.06 -5.72
N GLY A 88 -30.40 -29.39 -4.98
CA GLY A 88 -29.97 -28.56 -3.84
C GLY A 88 -29.67 -27.12 -4.23
N ALA A 89 -29.12 -26.90 -5.43
CA ALA A 89 -28.84 -25.57 -5.94
C ALA A 89 -30.13 -24.75 -6.10
N ASP A 90 -31.18 -25.33 -6.68
CA ASP A 90 -32.48 -24.66 -6.85
C ASP A 90 -33.15 -24.35 -5.51
N LEU A 91 -33.04 -25.26 -4.54
CA LEU A 91 -33.52 -25.06 -3.18
C LEU A 91 -32.81 -23.86 -2.53
N LEU A 92 -31.48 -23.83 -2.57
CA LEU A 92 -30.69 -22.75 -1.94
C LEU A 92 -30.93 -21.39 -2.61
N ILE A 93 -31.17 -21.35 -3.92
CA ILE A 93 -31.59 -20.12 -4.63
C ILE A 93 -32.94 -19.61 -4.10
N LYS A 94 -33.92 -20.51 -3.86
CA LYS A 94 -35.21 -20.13 -3.26
C LYS A 94 -35.05 -19.62 -1.83
N ILE A 95 -34.23 -20.31 -1.04
CA ILE A 95 -33.93 -19.91 0.34
C ILE A 95 -33.26 -18.53 0.36
N LYS A 96 -32.32 -18.24 -0.54
CA LYS A 96 -31.71 -16.90 -0.64
C LYS A 96 -32.76 -15.80 -0.87
N LYS A 97 -33.80 -16.06 -1.66
CA LYS A 97 -34.84 -15.06 -1.96
C LYS A 97 -35.80 -14.85 -0.78
N GLN A 98 -36.20 -15.92 -0.10
CA GLN A 98 -37.22 -15.87 0.96
C GLN A 98 -36.62 -15.66 2.36
N TYR A 99 -35.43 -16.21 2.61
CA TYR A 99 -34.71 -16.19 3.88
C TYR A 99 -33.23 -15.78 3.62
N PRO A 100 -32.99 -14.52 3.21
CA PRO A 100 -31.67 -14.06 2.77
C PRO A 100 -30.59 -14.17 3.85
N GLU A 101 -30.98 -14.04 5.12
CA GLU A 101 -30.10 -14.09 6.28
C GLU A 101 -29.56 -15.50 6.56
N THR A 102 -30.33 -16.55 6.24
CA THR A 102 -29.92 -17.94 6.48
C THR A 102 -28.71 -18.31 5.62
N ILE A 103 -27.64 -18.82 6.23
CA ILE A 103 -26.43 -19.24 5.50
C ILE A 103 -26.69 -20.59 4.82
N ARG A 104 -26.17 -20.76 3.60
CA ARG A 104 -26.54 -21.84 2.69
C ARG A 104 -25.30 -22.62 2.26
N ILE A 105 -25.19 -23.87 2.67
CA ILE A 105 -24.08 -24.77 2.36
C ILE A 105 -24.61 -25.89 1.46
N MET A 106 -23.79 -26.35 0.53
CA MET A 106 -24.16 -27.45 -0.37
C MET A 106 -23.21 -28.63 -0.22
N LEU A 107 -23.74 -29.85 -0.16
CA LEU A 107 -22.98 -31.10 -0.24
C LEU A 107 -23.02 -31.60 -1.69
N THR A 108 -21.87 -31.97 -2.27
CA THR A 108 -21.76 -32.34 -3.69
C THR A 108 -20.90 -33.58 -3.85
N GLY A 109 -21.19 -34.44 -4.83
CA GLY A 109 -20.22 -35.46 -5.26
C GLY A 109 -19.09 -34.85 -6.10
N HIS A 110 -17.97 -35.57 -6.24
CA HIS A 110 -16.84 -35.14 -7.10
C HIS A 110 -17.24 -34.91 -8.57
N ALA A 111 -18.27 -35.61 -9.06
CA ALA A 111 -18.77 -35.47 -10.44
C ALA A 111 -19.58 -34.18 -10.67
N ASP A 112 -19.99 -33.47 -9.61
CA ASP A 112 -20.94 -32.35 -9.68
C ASP A 112 -20.29 -30.98 -9.51
N VAL A 113 -18.98 -30.91 -9.22
CA VAL A 113 -18.26 -29.67 -8.87
C VAL A 113 -18.39 -28.60 -9.96
N ASN A 114 -18.37 -28.99 -11.24
CA ASN A 114 -18.51 -28.04 -12.35
C ASN A 114 -19.94 -27.47 -12.48
N ALA A 115 -20.96 -28.26 -12.12
CA ALA A 115 -22.37 -27.83 -12.19
C ALA A 115 -22.76 -26.91 -11.02
N VAL A 116 -22.02 -26.98 -9.91
CA VAL A 116 -22.21 -26.21 -8.67
C VAL A 116 -21.77 -24.75 -8.81
N MET A 117 -20.80 -24.45 -9.68
CA MET A 117 -20.21 -23.11 -9.84
C MET A 117 -21.25 -22.04 -10.22
N GLY A 118 -22.30 -22.41 -10.97
CA GLY A 118 -23.37 -21.48 -11.33
C GLY A 118 -24.12 -20.90 -10.11
N ALA A 119 -24.36 -21.73 -9.08
CA ALA A 119 -25.05 -21.31 -7.86
C ALA A 119 -24.15 -20.48 -6.91
N VAL A 120 -22.83 -20.73 -6.95
CA VAL A 120 -21.83 -19.93 -6.23
C VAL A 120 -21.71 -18.53 -6.83
N ASN A 121 -21.62 -18.44 -8.16
CA ASN A 121 -21.53 -17.15 -8.87
C ASN A 121 -22.79 -16.28 -8.70
N GLN A 122 -23.96 -16.90 -8.56
CA GLN A 122 -25.21 -16.20 -8.22
C GLN A 122 -25.33 -15.88 -6.72
N GLY A 123 -24.31 -16.20 -5.92
CA GLY A 123 -24.23 -15.97 -4.48
C GLY A 123 -25.32 -16.70 -3.68
N ALA A 124 -25.87 -17.80 -4.22
CA ALA A 124 -26.88 -18.61 -3.58
C ALA A 124 -26.28 -19.57 -2.54
N VAL A 125 -25.01 -19.94 -2.73
CA VAL A 125 -24.26 -20.86 -1.86
C VAL A 125 -23.11 -20.10 -1.20
N TYR A 126 -22.98 -20.23 0.12
CA TYR A 126 -21.88 -19.69 0.92
C TYR A 126 -20.62 -20.54 0.76
N LYS A 127 -20.76 -21.86 0.86
CA LYS A 127 -19.67 -22.83 0.69
C LYS A 127 -20.23 -24.17 0.24
N PHE A 128 -19.45 -24.95 -0.51
CA PHE A 128 -19.79 -26.33 -0.83
C PHE A 128 -18.77 -27.30 -0.22
N ILE A 129 -19.20 -28.52 0.07
CA ILE A 129 -18.39 -29.58 0.67
C ILE A 129 -18.56 -30.84 -0.18
N THR A 130 -17.44 -31.50 -0.50
CA THR A 130 -17.46 -32.72 -1.32
C THR A 130 -17.76 -33.96 -0.49
N LYS A 131 -18.58 -34.88 -1.01
CA LYS A 131 -18.80 -36.23 -0.47
C LYS A 131 -17.76 -37.20 -1.06
N PRO A 132 -17.12 -38.08 -0.26
CA PRO A 132 -17.23 -38.20 1.20
C PRO A 132 -16.51 -37.04 1.92
N TRP A 133 -17.12 -36.52 2.98
CA TRP A 133 -16.55 -35.43 3.78
C TRP A 133 -15.73 -35.96 4.95
N ASN A 134 -14.84 -35.10 5.48
CA ASN A 134 -14.23 -35.27 6.78
C ASN A 134 -15.13 -34.62 7.85
N ASP A 135 -15.36 -35.31 8.97
CA ASP A 135 -16.25 -34.86 10.04
C ASP A 135 -15.77 -33.55 10.70
N ASP A 136 -14.46 -33.38 10.89
CA ASP A 136 -13.87 -32.18 11.50
C ASP A 136 -13.98 -30.98 10.55
N ASP A 137 -13.74 -31.18 9.25
CA ASP A 137 -13.89 -30.13 8.22
C ASP A 137 -15.34 -29.65 8.11
N LEU A 138 -16.29 -30.57 8.23
CA LEU A 138 -17.72 -30.27 8.22
C LEU A 138 -18.12 -29.47 9.47
N ARG A 139 -17.65 -29.85 10.66
CA ARG A 139 -17.91 -29.10 11.91
C ARG A 139 -17.32 -27.69 11.85
N LEU A 140 -16.06 -27.56 11.42
CA LEU A 140 -15.40 -26.26 11.27
C LEU A 140 -16.16 -25.37 10.28
N THR A 141 -16.58 -25.93 9.14
CA THR A 141 -17.33 -25.20 8.12
C THR A 141 -18.67 -24.69 8.65
N VAL A 142 -19.37 -25.49 9.44
CA VAL A 142 -20.64 -25.08 10.07
C VAL A 142 -20.41 -24.00 11.14
N SER A 143 -19.35 -24.12 11.95
CA SER A 143 -19.00 -23.09 12.95
C SER A 143 -18.74 -21.73 12.29
N LEU A 144 -17.92 -21.71 11.23
CA LEU A 144 -17.63 -20.49 10.47
C LEU A 144 -18.88 -19.90 9.81
N ALA A 145 -19.79 -20.75 9.33
CA ALA A 145 -21.07 -20.31 8.78
C ALA A 145 -21.96 -19.62 9.82
N LEU A 146 -21.96 -20.09 11.07
CA LEU A 146 -22.71 -19.46 12.16
C LEU A 146 -22.10 -18.11 12.58
N GLU A 147 -20.78 -18.03 12.66
CA GLU A 147 -20.09 -16.74 12.89
C GLU A 147 -20.41 -15.72 11.80
N GLN A 148 -20.42 -16.18 10.53
CA GLN A 148 -20.81 -15.34 9.39
C GLN A 148 -22.27 -14.85 9.47
N TYR A 149 -23.18 -15.65 10.03
CA TYR A 149 -24.57 -15.26 10.27
C TYR A 149 -24.66 -14.11 11.28
N ASP A 150 -23.97 -14.24 12.42
CA ASP A 150 -23.97 -13.21 13.47
C ASP A 150 -23.37 -11.89 12.98
N LEU A 151 -22.24 -11.97 12.27
CA LEU A 151 -21.60 -10.80 11.66
C LEU A 151 -22.53 -10.08 10.67
N ARG A 152 -23.31 -10.81 9.87
CA ARG A 152 -24.27 -10.20 8.93
C ARG A 152 -25.40 -9.47 9.66
N LYS A 153 -25.91 -10.07 10.74
CA LYS A 153 -26.95 -9.48 11.57
C LYS A 153 -26.47 -8.21 12.25
N GLU A 154 -25.27 -8.23 12.83
CA GLU A 154 -24.66 -7.07 13.50
C GLU A 154 -24.41 -5.91 12.51
N ASN A 155 -23.83 -6.22 11.35
CA ASN A 155 -23.62 -5.22 10.29
C ASN A 155 -24.92 -4.56 9.80
N LYS A 156 -26.04 -5.28 9.81
CA LYS A 156 -27.34 -4.73 9.43
C LYS A 156 -27.86 -3.73 10.46
N ILE A 157 -27.75 -4.07 11.75
CA ILE A 157 -28.14 -3.19 12.86
C ILE A 157 -27.31 -1.91 12.84
N LEU A 158 -25.98 -2.03 12.72
CA LEU A 158 -25.07 -0.89 12.66
C LEU A 158 -25.37 0.03 11.46
N LYS A 159 -25.73 -0.53 10.30
CA LYS A 159 -26.14 0.26 9.12
C LYS A 159 -27.43 1.06 9.37
N GLU A 160 -28.41 0.46 10.06
CA GLU A 160 -29.66 1.14 10.39
C GLU A 160 -29.41 2.30 11.36
N GLU A 161 -28.59 2.08 12.39
CA GLU A 161 -28.16 3.12 13.35
C GLU A 161 -27.40 4.26 12.65
N GLN A 162 -26.50 3.93 11.73
CA GLN A 162 -25.73 4.91 10.96
C GLN A 162 -26.63 5.81 10.10
N ILE A 163 -27.67 5.24 9.48
CA ILE A 163 -28.65 6.01 8.69
C ILE A 163 -29.41 7.00 9.59
N GLU A 164 -29.80 6.57 10.79
CA GLU A 164 -30.54 7.41 11.74
C GLU A 164 -29.67 8.53 12.32
N GLN A 165 -28.41 8.23 12.65
CA GLN A 165 -27.42 9.22 13.07
C GLN A 165 -27.16 10.24 11.94
N LYS A 166 -27.02 9.78 10.69
CA LYS A 166 -26.82 10.68 9.53
C LYS A 166 -27.99 11.65 9.36
N LYS A 167 -29.24 11.18 9.49
CA LYS A 167 -30.44 12.06 9.45
C LYS A 167 -30.41 13.12 10.56
N SER A 168 -30.01 12.73 11.76
CA SER A 168 -29.91 13.64 12.91
C SER A 168 -28.83 14.70 12.71
N ILE A 169 -27.66 14.29 12.20
CA ILE A 169 -26.55 15.19 11.84
C ILE A 169 -26.98 16.17 10.75
N THR A 170 -27.65 15.72 9.69
CA THR A 170 -28.15 16.61 8.62
C THR A 170 -29.14 17.65 9.15
N LYS A 171 -29.99 17.26 10.11
CA LYS A 171 -30.91 18.19 10.78
C LYS A 171 -30.16 19.23 11.60
N LEU A 172 -29.15 18.82 12.38
CA LEU A 172 -28.26 19.71 13.15
C LEU A 172 -27.46 20.66 12.25
N LYS A 173 -26.91 20.17 11.12
CA LYS A 173 -26.21 20.98 10.12
C LYS A 173 -27.10 22.12 9.58
N LYS A 174 -28.36 21.83 9.25
CA LYS A 174 -29.32 22.85 8.80
C LYS A 174 -29.59 23.93 9.86
N TYR A 175 -29.57 23.59 11.15
CA TYR A 175 -29.68 24.58 12.22
C TYR A 175 -28.43 25.45 12.38
N LEU A 176 -27.24 24.86 12.19
CA LEU A 176 -25.96 25.58 12.28
C LEU A 176 -25.80 26.61 11.15
N ASP A 177 -26.25 26.27 9.93
CA ASP A 177 -26.19 27.16 8.75
C ASP A 177 -26.98 28.46 8.88
N VAL A 178 -28.02 28.49 9.72
CA VAL A 178 -28.94 29.63 9.89
C VAL A 178 -28.34 30.72 10.79
N ASN A 179 -27.41 30.36 11.68
CA ASN A 179 -26.82 31.27 12.66
C ASN A 179 -25.42 31.78 12.27
N ARG A 180 -24.99 31.61 11.01
CA ARG A 180 -23.62 31.94 10.58
C ARG A 180 -23.37 33.43 10.30
N SER A 181 -24.39 34.17 9.88
CA SER A 181 -24.26 35.58 9.52
C SER A 181 -24.36 36.49 10.75
N GLN A 182 -23.35 37.36 10.96
CA GLN A 182 -23.39 38.34 12.04
C GLN A 182 -24.34 39.51 11.75
N LEU A 183 -24.82 39.66 10.51
CA LEU A 183 -25.69 40.75 10.09
C LEU A 183 -26.95 40.85 10.95
N GLY A 184 -27.61 39.72 11.28
CA GLY A 184 -28.80 39.74 12.15
C GLY A 184 -28.54 40.38 13.52
N THR A 185 -27.38 40.07 14.12
CA THR A 185 -26.96 40.65 15.41
C THR A 185 -26.62 42.14 15.28
N LEU A 186 -25.98 42.55 14.17
CA LEU A 186 -25.66 43.96 13.90
C LEU A 186 -26.92 44.81 13.71
N LEU A 187 -27.94 44.26 13.05
CA LEU A 187 -29.21 44.93 12.81
C LEU A 187 -30.03 45.11 14.10
N LEU A 188 -30.02 44.12 15.00
CA LEU A 188 -30.62 44.22 16.34
C LEU A 188 -29.95 45.32 17.17
N LYS A 189 -28.60 45.36 17.19
CA LYS A 189 -27.84 46.39 17.94
C LYS A 189 -28.15 47.82 17.48
N ARG A 190 -28.48 48.02 16.21
CA ARG A 190 -28.85 49.32 15.63
C ARG A 190 -30.34 49.63 15.72
N ASN A 191 -31.14 48.77 16.37
CA ASN A 191 -32.61 48.88 16.47
C ASN A 191 -33.33 48.97 15.12
N LEU A 192 -32.78 48.33 14.08
CA LEU A 192 -33.37 48.33 12.74
C LEU A 192 -34.36 47.19 12.51
N ILE A 193 -34.24 46.11 13.29
CA ILE A 193 -35.18 44.98 13.37
C ILE A 193 -35.39 44.60 14.84
N LYS A 194 -36.47 43.88 15.14
CA LYS A 194 -36.71 43.27 16.46
C LYS A 194 -36.31 41.80 16.46
N GLU A 195 -36.11 41.21 17.64
CA GLU A 195 -35.79 39.78 17.78
C GLU A 195 -36.86 38.88 17.11
N ALA A 196 -38.14 39.22 17.27
CA ALA A 196 -39.25 38.53 16.63
C ALA A 196 -39.21 38.61 15.09
N ASP A 197 -38.58 39.64 14.51
CA ASP A 197 -38.41 39.75 13.06
C ASP A 197 -37.24 38.87 12.59
N LEU A 198 -36.16 38.79 13.38
CA LEU A 198 -35.02 37.92 13.09
C LEU A 198 -35.40 36.42 13.16
N GLU A 199 -36.22 36.01 14.13
CA GLU A 199 -36.73 34.63 14.22
C GLU A 199 -37.56 34.25 12.97
N LYS A 200 -38.41 35.16 12.50
CA LYS A 200 -39.19 34.96 11.26
C LYS A 200 -38.27 34.81 10.06
N VAL A 201 -37.26 35.67 9.92
CA VAL A 201 -36.29 35.62 8.82
C VAL A 201 -35.50 34.31 8.85
N ASN A 202 -35.03 33.88 10.03
CA ASN A 202 -34.34 32.59 10.20
C ASN A 202 -35.21 31.39 9.81
N SER A 203 -36.51 31.44 10.11
CA SER A 203 -37.46 30.38 9.70
C SER A 203 -37.66 30.31 8.18
N VAL A 204 -37.63 31.46 7.50
CA VAL A 204 -37.72 31.54 6.03
C VAL A 204 -36.40 31.08 5.40
N GLN A 205 -35.27 31.40 6.01
CA GLN A 205 -33.95 30.96 5.59
C GLN A 205 -33.83 29.43 5.63
N LEU A 206 -34.33 28.79 6.69
CA LEU A 206 -34.39 27.32 6.81
C LEU A 206 -35.18 26.65 5.67
N LYS A 207 -36.24 27.30 5.20
CA LYS A 207 -37.12 26.76 4.15
C LYS A 207 -36.61 27.01 2.73
N THR A 208 -35.96 28.16 2.52
CA THR A 208 -35.62 28.66 1.17
C THR A 208 -34.14 28.56 0.83
N GLY A 209 -33.26 28.41 1.83
CA GLY A 209 -31.79 28.39 1.64
C GLY A 209 -31.19 29.72 1.17
N LYS A 210 -31.99 30.80 1.04
CA LYS A 210 -31.51 32.13 0.63
C LYS A 210 -30.64 32.78 1.71
N ILE A 211 -29.77 33.70 1.33
CA ILE A 211 -28.93 34.44 2.28
C ILE A 211 -29.72 35.51 3.05
N LEU A 212 -29.27 35.84 4.26
CA LEU A 212 -29.97 36.74 5.18
C LEU A 212 -30.30 38.12 4.60
N PRO A 213 -29.39 38.84 3.89
CA PRO A 213 -29.72 40.14 3.30
C PRO A 213 -30.86 40.09 2.29
N VAL A 214 -30.93 39.02 1.49
CA VAL A 214 -31.93 38.87 0.43
C VAL A 214 -33.32 38.71 1.04
N ILE A 215 -33.44 37.89 2.08
CA ILE A 215 -34.72 37.66 2.77
C ILE A 215 -35.20 38.95 3.45
N LEU A 216 -34.29 39.70 4.10
CA LEU A 216 -34.62 40.96 4.76
C LEU A 216 -35.15 42.03 3.79
N ILE A 217 -34.60 42.08 2.57
CA ILE A 217 -35.05 42.99 1.52
C ILE A 217 -36.39 42.54 0.91
N GLU A 218 -36.53 41.24 0.58
CA GLU A 218 -37.76 40.67 0.00
C GLU A 218 -38.96 40.82 0.95
N MET A 219 -38.75 40.69 2.26
CA MET A 219 -39.79 40.89 3.28
C MET A 219 -40.07 42.38 3.57
N GLY A 220 -39.37 43.31 2.91
CA GLY A 220 -39.56 44.75 3.10
C GLY A 220 -39.13 45.29 4.46
N MET A 221 -38.34 44.52 5.22
CA MET A 221 -37.95 44.86 6.59
C MET A 221 -36.82 45.90 6.64
N ILE A 222 -35.89 45.85 5.68
CA ILE A 222 -34.77 46.78 5.58
C ILE A 222 -34.50 47.15 4.12
N LYS A 223 -34.09 48.40 3.88
CA LYS A 223 -33.61 48.83 2.56
C LYS A 223 -32.15 48.42 2.34
N GLU A 224 -31.82 47.99 1.13
CA GLU A 224 -30.47 47.54 0.76
C GLU A 224 -29.36 48.55 1.12
N LYS A 225 -29.61 49.85 0.98
CA LYS A 225 -28.68 50.91 1.39
C LYS A 225 -28.29 50.84 2.87
N GLN A 226 -29.24 50.53 3.75
CA GLN A 226 -28.99 50.43 5.19
C GLN A 226 -28.11 49.23 5.54
N ILE A 227 -28.25 48.11 4.82
CA ILE A 227 -27.39 46.93 4.98
C ILE A 227 -25.94 47.28 4.58
N MET A 228 -25.77 47.95 3.45
CA MET A 228 -24.45 48.40 2.97
C MET A 228 -23.78 49.34 3.98
N ASP A 229 -24.50 50.35 4.45
CA ASP A 229 -23.95 51.35 5.38
C ASP A 229 -23.47 50.71 6.71
N ILE A 230 -24.19 49.69 7.20
CA ILE A 230 -23.83 48.96 8.44
C ILE A 230 -22.61 48.10 8.22
N ILE A 231 -22.54 47.35 7.13
CA ILE A 231 -21.38 46.50 6.84
C ILE A 231 -20.13 47.35 6.62
N GLN A 232 -20.25 48.50 5.94
CA GLN A 232 -19.13 49.42 5.75
C GLN A 232 -18.64 50.05 7.07
N SER A 233 -19.57 50.46 7.95
CA SER A 233 -19.22 51.14 9.21
C SER A 233 -18.74 50.20 10.31
N GLU A 234 -19.41 49.06 10.50
CA GLU A 234 -19.12 48.10 11.59
C GLU A 234 -18.00 47.13 11.23
N LEU A 235 -17.97 46.62 9.99
CA LEU A 235 -17.02 45.59 9.56
C LEU A 235 -15.82 46.17 8.79
N LYS A 236 -15.80 47.48 8.51
CA LYS A 236 -14.75 48.18 7.74
C LYS A 236 -14.52 47.59 6.35
N ILE A 237 -15.54 46.96 5.76
CA ILE A 237 -15.48 46.34 4.44
C ILE A 237 -15.78 47.40 3.39
N LYS A 238 -14.96 47.46 2.33
CA LYS A 238 -15.14 48.46 1.26
C LYS A 238 -16.27 48.04 0.32
N ARG A 239 -17.11 49.00 -0.05
CA ARG A 239 -18.05 48.87 -1.17
C ARG A 239 -17.32 49.06 -2.48
N VAL A 240 -17.65 48.23 -3.47
CA VAL A 240 -17.14 48.33 -4.84
C VAL A 240 -18.27 48.14 -5.84
N TYR A 241 -18.05 48.54 -7.09
CA TYR A 241 -18.96 48.28 -8.19
C TYR A 241 -18.35 47.19 -9.10
N PRO A 242 -18.87 45.94 -9.09
CA PRO A 242 -18.34 44.84 -9.90
C PRO A 242 -18.21 45.14 -11.40
N ALA A 243 -19.03 46.05 -11.93
CA ALA A 243 -19.00 46.50 -13.32
C ALA A 243 -17.64 47.13 -13.71
N GLU A 244 -16.95 47.80 -12.78
CA GLU A 244 -15.68 48.49 -13.02
C GLU A 244 -14.48 47.54 -13.14
N PHE A 245 -14.65 46.26 -12.80
CA PHE A 245 -13.58 45.27 -12.76
C PHE A 245 -13.59 44.39 -14.01
N GLN A 246 -12.44 44.24 -14.66
CA GLN A 246 -12.24 43.22 -15.67
C GLN A 246 -11.76 41.92 -15.01
N VAL A 247 -12.60 40.88 -15.05
CA VAL A 247 -12.31 39.60 -14.39
C VAL A 247 -11.47 38.72 -15.33
N PRO A 248 -10.24 38.34 -14.94
CA PRO A 248 -9.42 37.44 -15.75
C PRO A 248 -10.08 36.06 -15.90
N GLY A 249 -10.08 35.49 -17.11
CA GLY A 249 -10.66 34.17 -17.37
C GLY A 249 -10.01 33.02 -16.58
N ALA A 250 -8.80 33.19 -16.05
CA ALA A 250 -8.20 32.20 -15.15
C ALA A 250 -8.96 32.08 -13.80
N LEU A 251 -9.68 33.12 -13.36
CA LEU A 251 -10.44 33.10 -12.10
C LEU A 251 -11.75 32.33 -12.20
N THR A 252 -12.33 32.24 -13.40
CA THR A 252 -13.58 31.50 -13.64
C THR A 252 -13.38 30.00 -13.54
N SER A 253 -12.16 29.51 -13.80
CA SER A 253 -11.76 28.11 -13.55
C SER A 253 -11.49 27.80 -12.08
N ILE A 254 -11.23 28.82 -11.25
CA ILE A 254 -10.88 28.67 -9.82
C ILE A 254 -12.14 28.69 -8.95
N ILE A 255 -13.09 29.57 -9.25
CA ILE A 255 -14.37 29.65 -8.55
C ILE A 255 -15.48 29.26 -9.54
N PRO A 256 -16.11 28.08 -9.39
CA PRO A 256 -17.18 27.63 -10.28
C PRO A 256 -18.44 28.51 -10.21
N LYS A 257 -19.16 28.62 -11.34
CA LYS A 257 -20.43 29.37 -11.46
C LYS A 257 -21.44 29.02 -10.37
N ASN A 258 -21.62 27.74 -10.07
CA ASN A 258 -22.59 27.27 -9.07
C ASN A 258 -22.25 27.78 -7.65
N LEU A 259 -20.96 27.87 -7.32
CA LEU A 259 -20.52 28.40 -6.03
C LEU A 259 -20.78 29.90 -5.92
N CYS A 260 -20.57 30.64 -7.03
CA CYS A 260 -20.87 32.07 -7.14
C CYS A 260 -22.37 32.37 -6.96
N ILE A 261 -23.23 31.61 -7.64
CA ILE A 261 -24.69 31.79 -7.58
C ILE A 261 -25.21 31.45 -6.17
N LYS A 262 -24.89 30.26 -5.65
CA LYS A 262 -25.37 29.79 -4.35
C LYS A 262 -25.00 30.75 -3.21
N ASN A 263 -23.77 31.26 -3.23
CA ASN A 263 -23.26 32.14 -2.18
C ASN A 263 -23.40 33.64 -2.49
N HIS A 264 -24.05 34.00 -3.61
CA HIS A 264 -24.18 35.40 -4.07
C HIS A 264 -22.84 36.15 -4.00
N MET A 265 -21.84 35.61 -4.70
CA MET A 265 -20.49 36.15 -4.74
C MET A 265 -19.90 36.10 -6.15
N VAL A 266 -18.95 36.98 -6.46
CA VAL A 266 -18.23 36.96 -7.74
C VAL A 266 -16.76 37.37 -7.57
N PRO A 267 -15.80 36.62 -8.15
CA PRO A 267 -14.39 37.01 -8.12
C PRO A 267 -14.16 38.26 -8.98
N LEU A 268 -13.37 39.21 -8.47
CA LEU A 268 -13.07 40.47 -9.17
C LEU A 268 -11.63 40.52 -9.69
N LYS A 269 -10.65 40.32 -8.80
CA LYS A 269 -9.22 40.39 -9.13
C LYS A 269 -8.37 39.57 -8.16
N MET A 270 -7.19 39.17 -8.60
CA MET A 270 -6.22 38.41 -7.81
C MET A 270 -4.92 39.20 -7.66
N ASN A 271 -4.49 39.47 -6.42
CA ASN A 271 -3.23 40.15 -6.11
C ASN A 271 -2.48 39.38 -5.03
N ASN A 272 -1.22 38.96 -5.28
CA ASN A 272 -0.32 38.35 -4.28
C ASN A 272 -0.98 37.28 -3.38
N ARG A 273 -1.70 36.31 -3.98
CA ARG A 273 -2.47 35.23 -3.31
C ARG A 273 -3.70 35.68 -2.51
N LYS A 274 -4.14 36.92 -2.65
CA LYS A 274 -5.44 37.43 -2.17
C LYS A 274 -6.39 37.61 -3.34
N LEU A 275 -7.55 36.96 -3.27
CA LEU A 275 -8.63 37.11 -4.23
C LEU A 275 -9.64 38.11 -3.68
N THR A 276 -9.76 39.26 -4.33
CA THR A 276 -10.84 40.20 -4.04
C THR A 276 -12.14 39.63 -4.59
N VAL A 277 -13.13 39.41 -3.72
CA VAL A 277 -14.44 38.85 -4.08
C VAL A 277 -15.53 39.80 -3.63
N ALA A 278 -16.41 40.18 -4.56
CA ALA A 278 -17.66 40.87 -4.21
C ALA A 278 -18.67 39.86 -3.66
N MET A 279 -19.23 40.15 -2.48
CA MET A 279 -20.22 39.32 -1.78
C MET A 279 -21.42 40.15 -1.36
N ALA A 280 -22.62 39.56 -1.42
CA ALA A 280 -23.84 40.19 -0.93
C ALA A 280 -23.92 40.17 0.61
N ASP A 281 -23.34 39.15 1.26
CA ASP A 281 -23.18 39.09 2.72
C ASP A 281 -21.73 38.75 3.11
N PRO A 282 -20.83 39.73 3.21
CA PRO A 282 -19.48 39.50 3.68
C PRO A 282 -19.37 39.37 5.23
N SER A 283 -20.48 39.39 5.97
CA SER A 283 -20.48 39.19 7.43
C SER A 283 -20.54 37.70 7.84
N ASP A 284 -20.72 36.81 6.87
CA ASP A 284 -20.66 35.36 7.06
C ASP A 284 -19.20 34.89 6.99
N PHE A 285 -18.48 35.12 8.09
CA PHE A 285 -17.06 34.76 8.20
C PHE A 285 -16.82 33.26 8.04
N MET A 286 -17.78 32.42 8.46
CA MET A 286 -17.69 30.98 8.29
C MET A 286 -17.76 30.58 6.82
N LYS A 287 -18.65 31.16 6.01
CA LYS A 287 -18.66 30.91 4.56
C LYS A 287 -17.37 31.39 3.89
N ILE A 288 -16.84 32.54 4.29
CA ILE A 288 -15.55 33.03 3.78
C ILE A 288 -14.44 32.02 4.08
N ASP A 289 -14.45 31.46 5.29
CA ASP A 289 -13.49 30.44 5.71
C ASP A 289 -13.70 29.09 5.00
N ASP A 290 -14.94 28.66 4.77
CA ASP A 290 -15.28 27.45 4.00
C ASP A 290 -14.80 27.59 2.54
N ILE A 291 -15.03 28.75 1.91
CA ILE A 291 -14.58 28.99 0.54
C ILE A 291 -13.04 29.15 0.50
N ARG A 292 -12.44 29.79 1.51
CA ARG A 292 -10.97 29.83 1.67
C ARG A 292 -10.40 28.42 1.78
N PHE A 293 -11.06 27.53 2.52
CA PHE A 293 -10.68 26.14 2.69
C PHE A 293 -10.79 25.35 1.37
N LEU A 294 -11.93 25.46 0.68
CA LEU A 294 -12.19 24.78 -0.60
C LEU A 294 -11.26 25.24 -1.73
N THR A 295 -10.99 26.55 -1.79
CA THR A 295 -10.20 27.14 -2.89
C THR A 295 -8.71 27.23 -2.59
N GLY A 296 -8.32 27.14 -1.31
CA GLY A 296 -6.95 27.34 -0.84
C GLY A 296 -6.43 28.77 -1.01
N ILE A 297 -7.32 29.74 -1.21
CA ILE A 297 -6.99 31.14 -1.53
C ILE A 297 -7.51 32.08 -0.44
N TYR A 298 -6.69 33.03 -0.01
CA TYR A 298 -7.13 34.08 0.91
C TYR A 298 -8.15 34.97 0.22
N LEU A 299 -9.36 35.04 0.77
CA LEU A 299 -10.40 35.93 0.26
C LEU A 299 -10.29 37.30 0.92
N GLU A 300 -10.31 38.34 0.10
CA GLU A 300 -10.52 39.72 0.52
C GLU A 300 -11.97 40.10 0.15
N PRO A 301 -12.91 39.98 1.10
CA PRO A 301 -14.30 40.28 0.82
C PRO A 301 -14.49 41.78 0.62
N VAL A 302 -15.24 42.15 -0.41
CA VAL A 302 -15.77 43.49 -0.65
C VAL A 302 -17.28 43.38 -0.84
N ILE A 303 -18.01 44.45 -0.51
CA ILE A 303 -19.47 44.41 -0.57
C ILE A 303 -20.00 45.02 -1.87
N ALA A 304 -20.98 44.36 -2.47
CA ALA A 304 -21.74 44.85 -3.62
C ALA A 304 -23.21 44.39 -3.50
N THR A 305 -24.10 45.02 -4.24
CA THR A 305 -25.54 44.65 -4.24
C THR A 305 -25.75 43.30 -4.89
N GLN A 306 -26.85 42.63 -4.54
CA GLN A 306 -27.20 41.33 -5.12
C GLN A 306 -27.31 41.44 -6.65
N LYS A 307 -27.97 42.51 -7.13
CA LYS A 307 -28.16 42.77 -8.56
C LYS A 307 -26.83 42.92 -9.29
N GLU A 308 -25.93 43.75 -8.78
CA GLU A 308 -24.60 43.97 -9.38
C GLU A 308 -23.77 42.68 -9.45
N ILE A 309 -23.87 41.82 -8.43
CA ILE A 309 -23.17 40.53 -8.39
C ILE A 309 -23.75 39.57 -9.44
N MET A 310 -25.07 39.44 -9.50
CA MET A 310 -25.73 38.55 -10.46
C MET A 310 -25.48 38.99 -11.91
N ASP A 311 -25.58 40.29 -12.20
CA ASP A 311 -25.26 40.86 -13.51
C ASP A 311 -23.80 40.54 -13.91
N LYS A 312 -22.87 40.63 -12.94
CA LYS A 312 -21.46 40.29 -13.17
C LYS A 312 -21.24 38.80 -13.38
N ILE A 313 -21.94 37.93 -12.65
CA ILE A 313 -21.87 36.48 -12.83
C ILE A 313 -22.33 36.10 -14.25
N ILE A 314 -23.42 36.70 -14.72
CA ILE A 314 -23.92 36.48 -16.09
C ILE A 314 -22.88 36.94 -17.12
N GLN A 315 -22.29 38.13 -16.93
CA GLN A 315 -21.23 38.65 -17.80
C GLN A 315 -19.98 37.74 -17.85
N VAL A 316 -19.59 37.17 -16.71
CA VAL A 316 -18.31 36.44 -16.55
C VAL A 316 -18.43 34.94 -16.91
N TYR A 317 -19.57 34.31 -16.61
CA TYR A 317 -19.78 32.86 -16.78
C TYR A 317 -20.80 32.51 -17.88
N GLY A 318 -21.46 33.48 -18.49
CA GLY A 318 -22.43 33.30 -19.57
C GLY A 318 -23.84 32.86 -19.13
N GLU A 319 -24.83 33.07 -20.02
CA GLU A 319 -26.21 32.63 -19.87
C GLU A 319 -26.32 31.13 -20.18
N SER A 320 -26.38 30.30 -19.14
CA SER A 320 -26.69 28.88 -19.27
C SER A 320 -27.53 28.49 -18.06
N ASN A 321 -28.62 27.76 -18.34
CA ASN A 321 -29.86 27.64 -17.54
C ASN A 321 -29.67 27.40 -16.03
N LEU A 322 -30.45 28.16 -15.27
CA LEU A 322 -30.62 28.19 -13.81
C LEU A 322 -31.48 27.02 -13.28
N LEU A 323 -31.28 25.79 -13.75
CA LEU A 323 -32.02 24.65 -13.22
C LEU A 323 -31.25 24.01 -12.05
N GLU A 324 -31.94 23.91 -10.92
CA GLU A 324 -31.49 23.30 -9.67
C GLU A 324 -31.07 21.84 -9.93
N ASP A 325 -29.77 21.57 -9.82
CA ASP A 325 -29.24 20.22 -9.77
C ASP A 325 -29.07 19.83 -8.28
N PRO A 326 -29.87 18.89 -7.73
CA PRO A 326 -29.84 18.55 -6.30
C PRO A 326 -28.58 17.76 -5.87
N ALA A 327 -27.68 17.43 -6.80
CA ALA A 327 -26.66 16.40 -6.58
C ALA A 327 -25.34 16.86 -5.89
N MET A 328 -25.30 18.04 -5.27
CA MET A 328 -24.10 18.53 -4.55
C MET A 328 -24.38 18.87 -3.08
N GLU A 329 -24.71 17.85 -2.29
CA GLU A 329 -24.38 17.83 -0.86
C GLU A 329 -22.92 17.39 -0.71
N PHE A 330 -22.00 18.36 -0.50
CA PHE A 330 -20.65 18.02 -0.03
C PHE A 330 -20.76 17.51 1.41
N ASP A 331 -20.60 16.20 1.58
CA ASP A 331 -20.55 15.55 2.89
C ASP A 331 -19.22 15.93 3.58
N LEU A 332 -19.25 17.01 4.35
CA LEU A 332 -18.22 17.36 5.34
C LEU A 332 -18.46 16.47 6.57
N SER A 333 -17.83 15.29 6.60
CA SER A 333 -17.76 14.41 7.76
C SER A 333 -16.39 14.54 8.47
N ASP A 334 -16.47 14.55 9.79
CA ASP A 334 -15.46 14.40 10.86
C ASP A 334 -13.95 14.56 10.57
N PRO A 335 -13.24 15.49 11.26
CA PRO A 335 -11.78 15.65 11.17
C PRO A 335 -10.95 14.59 11.92
N THR A 336 -11.54 13.48 12.38
CA THR A 336 -10.83 12.38 13.06
C THR A 336 -10.92 11.02 12.36
N GLU A 337 -11.59 10.93 11.21
CA GLU A 337 -11.52 9.75 10.36
C GLU A 337 -10.73 10.09 9.10
N SER A 338 -9.66 9.35 8.86
CA SER A 338 -8.89 9.40 7.62
C SER A 338 -9.84 9.35 6.42
N ILE A 339 -9.74 10.31 5.49
CA ILE A 339 -10.61 10.40 4.30
C ILE A 339 -10.52 9.09 3.51
N GLU A 340 -11.48 8.20 3.70
CA GLU A 340 -11.55 6.92 2.99
C GLU A 340 -12.03 7.18 1.56
N VAL A 341 -11.15 6.93 0.58
CA VAL A 341 -11.50 7.09 -0.83
C VAL A 341 -11.95 5.75 -1.38
N ILE A 342 -13.23 5.65 -1.71
CA ILE A 342 -13.81 4.52 -2.44
C ILE A 342 -13.58 4.77 -3.93
N ILE A 343 -12.91 3.83 -4.61
CA ILE A 343 -12.68 3.87 -6.05
C ILE A 343 -13.30 2.62 -6.66
N GLU A 344 -14.16 2.79 -7.66
CA GLU A 344 -14.70 1.71 -8.47
C GLU A 344 -13.63 1.23 -9.46
N GLU A 345 -13.51 -0.09 -9.64
CA GLU A 345 -12.62 -0.68 -10.64
C GLU A 345 -13.38 -0.71 -11.98
N ASP A 346 -13.11 0.27 -12.85
CA ASP A 346 -13.62 0.29 -14.22
C ASP A 346 -12.67 -0.49 -15.16
N ASP A 347 -13.25 -1.32 -16.04
CA ASP A 347 -12.51 -2.21 -16.96
C ASP A 347 -11.94 -1.50 -18.22
N GLU A 348 -12.17 -0.19 -18.39
CA GLU A 348 -11.83 0.54 -19.62
C GLU A 348 -10.44 1.23 -19.60
N GLU A 349 -9.85 1.45 -20.79
CA GLU A 349 -8.63 2.23 -20.95
C GLU A 349 -8.86 3.72 -20.65
N ILE A 350 -7.85 4.40 -20.08
CA ILE A 350 -7.95 5.82 -19.73
C ILE A 350 -7.94 6.68 -21.01
N ASP A 351 -9.08 7.21 -21.45
CA ASP A 351 -9.12 8.36 -22.37
C ASP A 351 -9.19 9.70 -21.60
N LEU A 352 -8.15 10.51 -21.75
CA LEU A 352 -8.06 11.84 -21.15
C LEU A 352 -9.19 12.78 -21.62
N LYS A 353 -9.73 12.59 -22.84
CA LYS A 353 -10.82 13.42 -23.36
C LYS A 353 -12.15 13.12 -22.68
N GLU A 354 -12.45 11.86 -22.42
CA GLU A 354 -13.64 11.46 -21.64
C GLU A 354 -13.51 11.87 -20.17
N LEU A 355 -12.31 11.78 -19.61
CA LEU A 355 -11.96 12.26 -18.27
C LEU A 355 -12.14 13.76 -18.04
N LEU A 356 -12.17 14.55 -19.12
CA LEU A 356 -12.37 16.00 -19.07
C LEU A 356 -13.80 16.41 -19.48
N SER A 357 -14.58 15.53 -20.10
CA SER A 357 -15.90 15.85 -20.68
C SER A 357 -17.11 15.45 -19.82
N ALA A 358 -17.00 14.42 -18.98
CA ALA A 358 -18.11 14.02 -18.09
C ALA A 358 -18.40 15.08 -17.01
N LYS A 359 -19.69 15.35 -16.78
CA LYS A 359 -20.21 16.53 -16.05
C LYS A 359 -20.38 16.33 -14.54
N ASP A 360 -20.35 15.10 -14.04
CA ASP A 360 -20.85 14.76 -12.71
C ASP A 360 -19.81 14.84 -11.58
N GLN A 361 -18.51 14.92 -11.91
CA GLN A 361 -17.43 15.04 -10.91
C GLN A 361 -16.37 16.08 -11.31
N PRO A 362 -15.78 16.82 -10.35
CA PRO A 362 -14.66 17.72 -10.61
C PRO A 362 -13.49 17.00 -11.33
N PRO A 363 -12.91 17.58 -12.40
CA PRO A 363 -11.85 16.95 -13.19
C PRO A 363 -10.65 16.47 -12.36
N ALA A 364 -10.32 17.15 -11.27
CA ALA A 364 -9.21 16.77 -10.40
C ALA A 364 -9.45 15.47 -9.63
N ILE A 365 -10.68 15.22 -9.19
CA ILE A 365 -11.05 13.99 -8.48
C ILE A 365 -10.95 12.81 -9.45
N ARG A 366 -11.55 12.96 -10.63
CA ARG A 366 -11.53 11.95 -11.68
C ARG A 366 -10.11 11.58 -12.09
N VAL A 367 -9.30 12.58 -12.44
CA VAL A 367 -7.91 12.36 -12.87
C VAL A 367 -7.09 11.66 -11.78
N VAL A 368 -7.20 12.09 -10.52
CA VAL A 368 -6.45 11.45 -9.42
C VAL A 368 -6.94 10.01 -9.17
N ASN A 369 -8.25 9.78 -9.13
CA ASN A 369 -8.81 8.45 -8.95
C ASN A 369 -8.43 7.50 -10.09
N SER A 370 -8.50 7.96 -11.35
CA SER A 370 -8.09 7.16 -12.51
C SER A 370 -6.60 6.83 -12.49
N ILE A 371 -5.73 7.79 -12.12
CA ILE A 371 -4.29 7.53 -11.96
C ILE A 371 -4.05 6.43 -10.91
N ILE A 372 -4.75 6.48 -9.77
CA ILE A 372 -4.59 5.48 -8.69
C ILE A 372 -5.14 4.12 -9.14
N SER A 373 -6.35 4.06 -9.68
CA SER A 373 -6.99 2.82 -10.15
C SER A 373 -6.13 2.12 -11.21
N ASP A 374 -5.65 2.86 -12.19
CA ASP A 374 -4.82 2.33 -13.27
C ASP A 374 -3.44 1.87 -12.79
N ALA A 375 -2.86 2.56 -11.80
CA ALA A 375 -1.63 2.11 -11.15
C ALA A 375 -1.82 0.78 -10.40
N LEU A 376 -2.95 0.60 -9.70
CA LEU A 376 -3.29 -0.64 -9.01
C LEU A 376 -3.52 -1.80 -10.00
N ARG A 377 -4.26 -1.55 -11.09
CA ARG A 377 -4.50 -2.50 -12.18
C ARG A 377 -3.20 -3.01 -12.80
N HIS A 378 -2.23 -2.12 -13.00
CA HIS A 378 -0.91 -2.45 -13.56
C HIS A 378 0.09 -3.01 -12.53
N GLY A 379 -0.31 -3.19 -11.26
CA GLY A 379 0.58 -3.69 -10.21
C GLY A 379 1.78 -2.78 -9.94
N ALA A 380 1.59 -1.46 -10.05
CA ALA A 380 2.65 -0.49 -9.82
C ALA A 380 3.07 -0.46 -8.33
N SER A 381 4.37 -0.28 -8.10
CA SER A 381 4.94 -0.11 -6.75
C SER A 381 5.02 1.35 -6.32
N ASP A 382 5.27 2.26 -7.27
CA ASP A 382 5.25 3.70 -7.05
C ASP A 382 4.53 4.39 -8.23
N VAL A 383 3.81 5.46 -7.94
CA VAL A 383 3.25 6.41 -8.91
C VAL A 383 3.99 7.73 -8.78
N HIS A 384 4.57 8.21 -9.88
CA HIS A 384 5.31 9.46 -9.95
C HIS A 384 4.51 10.48 -10.76
N ILE A 385 4.15 11.60 -10.15
CA ILE A 385 3.48 12.72 -10.81
C ILE A 385 4.46 13.89 -10.83
N GLU A 386 4.98 14.22 -12.01
CA GLU A 386 6.09 15.15 -12.18
C GLU A 386 5.69 16.33 -13.07
N PRO A 387 5.71 17.58 -12.57
CA PRO A 387 5.53 18.74 -13.43
C PRO A 387 6.76 18.93 -14.33
N LYS A 388 6.54 19.03 -15.64
CA LYS A 388 7.50 19.54 -16.62
C LYS A 388 7.12 20.97 -17.00
N ILE A 389 7.85 21.56 -17.95
CA ILE A 389 7.62 22.95 -18.38
C ILE A 389 6.23 23.14 -19.00
N LYS A 390 5.76 22.19 -19.82
CA LYS A 390 4.51 22.34 -20.59
C LYS A 390 3.40 21.38 -20.19
N TYR A 391 3.73 20.31 -19.48
CA TYR A 391 2.79 19.24 -19.12
C TYR A 391 3.24 18.57 -17.82
N ILE A 392 2.37 17.74 -17.27
CA ILE A 392 2.65 16.84 -16.15
C ILE A 392 2.89 15.45 -16.75
N THR A 393 3.97 14.80 -16.34
CA THR A 393 4.21 13.38 -16.66
C THR A 393 3.78 12.53 -15.48
N VAL A 394 2.94 11.53 -15.73
CA VAL A 394 2.61 10.46 -14.79
C VAL A 394 3.36 9.20 -15.21
N ARG A 395 4.21 8.69 -14.31
CA ARG A 395 5.00 7.48 -14.54
C ARG A 395 4.75 6.47 -13.44
N TYR A 396 4.65 5.19 -13.81
CA TYR A 396 4.53 4.11 -12.82
C TYR A 396 5.84 3.36 -12.70
N ARG A 397 6.18 2.94 -11.49
CA ARG A 397 7.23 1.95 -11.26
C ARG A 397 6.63 0.55 -11.29
N ILE A 398 6.74 -0.12 -12.43
CA ILE A 398 6.28 -1.50 -12.62
C ILE A 398 7.52 -2.38 -12.74
N ASP A 399 7.58 -3.43 -11.93
CA ASP A 399 8.72 -4.35 -11.84
C ASP A 399 10.09 -3.67 -11.69
N GLY A 400 10.12 -2.54 -10.96
CA GLY A 400 11.32 -1.78 -10.64
C GLY A 400 11.71 -0.71 -11.66
N LEU A 401 11.11 -0.69 -12.85
CA LEU A 401 11.37 0.31 -13.89
C LEU A 401 10.27 1.36 -13.98
N LEU A 402 10.68 2.59 -14.24
CA LEU A 402 9.75 3.69 -14.52
C LEU A 402 9.25 3.60 -15.95
N GLN A 403 7.94 3.55 -16.11
CA GLN A 403 7.25 3.58 -17.39
C GLN A 403 6.44 4.86 -17.51
N ASP A 404 6.57 5.54 -18.65
CA ASP A 404 5.74 6.70 -18.97
C ASP A 404 4.33 6.23 -19.37
N LYS A 405 3.30 6.85 -18.81
CA LYS A 405 1.92 6.37 -18.90
C LYS A 405 0.97 7.45 -19.37
N LEU A 406 1.00 8.62 -18.74
CA LEU A 406 0.04 9.68 -19.02
C LEU A 406 0.67 11.07 -19.01
N HIS A 407 0.27 11.88 -19.98
CA HIS A 407 0.63 13.29 -20.10
C HIS A 407 -0.60 14.18 -19.89
N ILE A 408 -0.54 15.07 -18.91
CA ILE A 408 -1.67 15.95 -18.52
C ILE A 408 -1.26 17.41 -18.73
N PRO A 409 -2.15 18.31 -19.21
CA PRO A 409 -1.85 19.73 -19.32
C PRO A 409 -1.36 20.35 -18.00
N ILE A 410 -0.33 21.21 -18.06
CA ILE A 410 0.29 21.82 -16.87
C ILE A 410 -0.70 22.68 -16.04
N SER A 411 -1.76 23.20 -16.67
CA SER A 411 -2.84 23.95 -16.01
C SER A 411 -3.54 23.15 -14.90
N MET A 412 -3.55 21.82 -14.99
CA MET A 412 -4.16 20.93 -13.99
C MET A 412 -3.28 20.70 -12.76
N HIS A 413 -1.99 21.02 -12.83
CA HIS A 413 -1.01 20.66 -11.80
C HIS A 413 -1.37 21.21 -10.41
N PRO A 414 -1.71 22.51 -10.23
CA PRO A 414 -2.07 23.03 -8.92
C PRO A 414 -3.28 22.35 -8.29
N ILE A 415 -4.20 21.84 -9.12
CA ILE A 415 -5.47 21.24 -8.70
C ILE A 415 -5.24 19.78 -8.29
N ILE A 416 -4.44 19.03 -9.08
CA ILE A 416 -4.01 17.65 -8.75
C ILE A 416 -3.23 17.63 -7.44
N VAL A 417 -2.27 18.55 -7.27
CA VAL A 417 -1.48 18.65 -6.03
C VAL A 417 -2.37 18.92 -4.82
N SER A 418 -3.33 19.84 -4.94
CA SER A 418 -4.23 20.18 -3.84
C SER A 418 -5.14 19.02 -3.49
N ARG A 419 -5.70 18.31 -4.48
CA ARG A 419 -6.52 17.12 -4.26
C ARG A 419 -5.77 16.03 -3.51
N ILE A 420 -4.53 15.75 -3.91
CA ILE A 420 -3.70 14.73 -3.27
C ILE A 420 -3.34 15.14 -1.83
N LYS A 421 -3.04 16.43 -1.59
CA LYS A 421 -2.80 16.95 -0.23
C LYS A 421 -4.03 16.84 0.66
N ILE A 422 -5.23 17.09 0.14
CA ILE A 422 -6.48 16.91 0.86
C ILE A 422 -6.65 15.43 1.25
N MET A 423 -6.51 14.50 0.30
CA MET A 423 -6.63 13.05 0.54
C MET A 423 -5.64 12.50 1.58
N SER A 424 -4.61 13.28 1.92
CA SER A 424 -3.52 12.87 2.81
C SER A 424 -3.35 13.78 4.03
N GLU A 425 -4.33 14.66 4.29
CA GLU A 425 -4.34 15.59 5.42
C GLU A 425 -3.08 16.50 5.50
N LEU A 426 -2.53 16.87 4.35
CA LEU A 426 -1.36 17.74 4.23
C LEU A 426 -1.73 19.23 4.13
N ASP A 427 -0.81 20.10 4.52
CA ASP A 427 -0.98 21.56 4.39
C ASP A 427 -0.95 21.96 2.91
N ILE A 428 -2.10 22.36 2.38
CA ILE A 428 -2.29 22.76 0.98
C ILE A 428 -1.58 24.09 0.66
N ALA A 429 -1.49 25.00 1.65
CA ALA A 429 -0.92 26.32 1.49
C ALA A 429 0.62 26.28 1.45
N GLU A 430 1.22 25.34 2.19
CA GLU A 430 2.66 25.13 2.15
C GLU A 430 3.08 24.34 0.91
N ARG A 431 3.78 25.00 -0.03
CA ARG A 431 4.27 24.40 -1.28
C ARG A 431 5.78 24.50 -1.46
N ARG A 432 6.47 25.06 -0.45
CA ARG A 432 7.91 25.37 -0.47
C ARG A 432 8.72 24.39 0.39
N ARG A 433 8.06 23.55 1.18
CA ARG A 433 8.68 22.52 2.00
C ARG A 433 8.19 21.14 1.57
N PRO A 434 9.04 20.10 1.63
CA PRO A 434 8.58 18.73 1.46
C PRO A 434 7.55 18.36 2.51
N GLN A 435 6.56 17.55 2.12
CA GLN A 435 5.54 17.03 3.02
C GLN A 435 5.36 15.53 2.81
N ASN A 436 5.01 14.80 3.87
CA ASN A 436 4.78 13.35 3.82
C ASN A 436 3.43 13.04 4.45
N GLY A 437 2.64 12.22 3.77
CA GLY A 437 1.30 11.83 4.20
C GLY A 437 0.99 10.38 3.89
N ARG A 438 -0.22 9.95 4.22
CA ARG A 438 -0.75 8.63 3.88
C ARG A 438 -2.14 8.80 3.30
N ILE A 439 -2.52 7.88 2.41
CA ILE A 439 -3.86 7.82 1.81
C ILE A 439 -4.30 6.37 1.92
N THR A 440 -5.51 6.12 2.43
CA THR A 440 -6.11 4.79 2.43
C THR A 440 -7.17 4.74 1.33
N VAL A 441 -6.99 3.83 0.40
CA VAL A 441 -7.87 3.62 -0.76
C VAL A 441 -8.59 2.29 -0.58
N LYS A 442 -9.92 2.31 -0.68
CA LYS A 442 -10.75 1.10 -0.67
C LYS A 442 -11.21 0.82 -2.10
N THR A 443 -10.80 -0.32 -2.64
CA THR A 443 -11.39 -0.87 -3.87
C THR A 443 -12.40 -1.97 -3.48
N PRO A 444 -13.29 -2.41 -4.40
CA PRO A 444 -14.21 -3.51 -4.13
C PRO A 444 -13.51 -4.81 -3.73
N THR A 445 -12.26 -4.99 -4.18
CA THR A 445 -11.49 -6.23 -4.02
C THR A 445 -10.53 -6.19 -2.83
N ARG A 446 -10.02 -5.01 -2.44
CA ARG A 446 -9.04 -4.88 -1.34
C ARG A 446 -8.89 -3.46 -0.82
N ILE A 447 -8.30 -3.34 0.38
CA ILE A 447 -7.89 -2.07 0.98
C ILE A 447 -6.40 -1.88 0.71
N VAL A 448 -6.03 -0.73 0.15
CA VAL A 448 -4.66 -0.40 -0.21
C VAL A 448 -4.24 0.89 0.49
N ASP A 449 -3.11 0.85 1.18
CA ASP A 449 -2.52 2.04 1.76
C ASP A 449 -1.46 2.61 0.85
N MET A 450 -1.42 3.92 0.71
CA MET A 450 -0.44 4.61 -0.08
C MET A 450 0.32 5.59 0.80
N ARG A 451 1.65 5.59 0.68
CA ARG A 451 2.50 6.63 1.28
C ARG A 451 2.75 7.72 0.25
N LEU A 452 2.49 8.95 0.63
CA LEU A 452 2.68 10.11 -0.20
C LEU A 452 3.91 10.90 0.27
N ALA A 453 4.71 11.37 -0.69
CA ALA A 453 5.67 12.45 -0.47
C ALA A 453 5.48 13.55 -1.53
N THR A 454 5.44 14.81 -1.10
CA THR A 454 5.50 15.98 -1.98
C THR A 454 6.88 16.64 -1.86
N LEU A 455 7.45 17.04 -3.00
CA LEU A 455 8.76 17.69 -3.09
C LEU A 455 8.64 18.93 -3.98
N PRO A 456 8.90 20.15 -3.47
CA PRO A 456 8.96 21.35 -4.29
C PRO A 456 10.05 21.25 -5.36
N THR A 457 9.71 21.53 -6.62
CA THR A 457 10.66 21.63 -7.74
C THR A 457 10.47 22.95 -8.48
N ILE A 458 11.33 23.24 -9.45
CA ILE A 458 11.29 24.48 -10.26
C ILE A 458 9.93 24.66 -10.95
N ASN A 459 9.31 23.58 -11.41
CA ASN A 459 8.06 23.60 -12.19
C ASN A 459 6.81 23.33 -11.34
N GLY A 460 6.95 23.24 -10.02
CA GLY A 460 5.87 22.89 -9.09
C GLY A 460 6.23 21.70 -8.21
N GLU A 461 5.31 21.25 -7.37
CA GLU A 461 5.53 20.07 -6.52
C GLU A 461 5.52 18.77 -7.32
N LYS A 462 6.60 18.00 -7.19
CA LYS A 462 6.65 16.59 -7.57
C LYS A 462 5.96 15.77 -6.49
N ILE A 463 5.13 14.81 -6.91
CA ILE A 463 4.42 13.90 -6.02
C ILE A 463 4.86 12.47 -6.30
N VAL A 464 5.10 11.72 -5.24
CA VAL A 464 5.34 10.26 -5.31
C VAL A 464 4.38 9.57 -4.36
N LEU A 465 3.60 8.63 -4.89
CA LEU A 465 2.75 7.72 -4.11
C LEU A 465 3.41 6.33 -4.14
N ARG A 466 3.73 5.77 -2.98
CA ARG A 466 4.16 4.37 -2.86
C ARG A 466 2.97 3.52 -2.45
N ILE A 467 2.68 2.50 -3.24
CA ILE A 467 1.56 1.60 -3.02
C ILE A 467 1.98 0.48 -2.06
N LEU A 468 1.24 0.34 -0.95
CA LEU A 468 1.42 -0.70 0.06
C LEU A 468 0.12 -1.51 0.15
N ASP A 469 0.12 -2.69 -0.46
CA ASP A 469 -0.97 -3.64 -0.32
C ASP A 469 -0.74 -4.49 0.94
N ARG A 470 -1.34 -4.07 2.06
CA ARG A 470 -1.14 -4.73 3.37
C ARG A 470 -1.70 -6.16 3.43
N ASN A 471 -2.64 -6.48 2.54
CA ASN A 471 -3.32 -7.78 2.48
C ASN A 471 -2.77 -8.68 1.36
N ALA A 472 -1.71 -8.27 0.67
CA ALA A 472 -1.08 -9.11 -0.32
C ALA A 472 -0.57 -10.42 0.33
N PRO A 473 -0.85 -11.59 -0.27
CA PRO A 473 -0.44 -12.85 0.30
C PRO A 473 1.08 -12.97 0.39
N VAL A 474 1.58 -13.43 1.54
CA VAL A 474 3.01 -13.73 1.72
C VAL A 474 3.37 -14.91 0.82
N LYS A 475 4.42 -14.75 0.01
CA LYS A 475 4.87 -15.79 -0.92
C LYS A 475 5.43 -16.99 -0.17
N HIS A 476 5.20 -18.19 -0.71
CA HIS A 476 5.90 -19.38 -0.24
C HIS A 476 7.39 -19.33 -0.61
N LEU A 477 8.26 -19.95 0.20
CA LEU A 477 9.71 -20.01 -0.10
C LEU A 477 10.01 -20.62 -1.48
N SER A 478 9.21 -21.58 -1.94
CA SER A 478 9.33 -22.20 -3.27
C SER A 478 9.05 -21.21 -4.41
N GLU A 479 8.27 -20.17 -4.18
CA GLU A 479 7.90 -19.16 -5.19
C GLU A 479 8.91 -18.02 -5.28
N LEU A 480 9.88 -17.95 -4.37
CA LEU A 480 10.91 -16.92 -4.34
C LEU A 480 11.94 -17.05 -5.47
N GLY A 481 12.03 -18.24 -6.08
CA GLY A 481 13.00 -18.57 -7.12
C GLY A 481 14.33 -19.12 -6.58
N LEU A 482 14.33 -19.75 -5.41
CA LEU A 482 15.47 -20.51 -4.91
C LEU A 482 15.65 -21.78 -5.75
N SER A 483 16.90 -22.20 -6.00
CA SER A 483 17.14 -23.56 -6.50
C SER A 483 16.92 -24.61 -5.41
N ASP A 484 16.73 -25.88 -5.77
CA ASP A 484 16.50 -26.95 -4.80
C ASP A 484 17.63 -27.04 -3.76
N HIS A 485 18.88 -26.86 -4.21
CA HIS A 485 20.05 -26.79 -3.34
C HIS A 485 19.95 -25.61 -2.36
N GLN A 486 19.62 -24.40 -2.85
CA GLN A 486 19.48 -23.22 -2.01
C GLN A 486 18.32 -23.33 -1.02
N LEU A 487 17.21 -23.91 -1.43
CA LEU A 487 16.05 -24.15 -0.57
C LEU A 487 16.41 -25.13 0.56
N ALA A 488 17.18 -26.17 0.28
CA ALA A 488 17.67 -27.10 1.31
C ALA A 488 18.61 -26.40 2.31
N LEU A 489 19.55 -25.58 1.85
CA LEU A 489 20.43 -24.80 2.71
C LEU A 489 19.64 -23.83 3.60
N LEU A 490 18.67 -23.13 3.02
CA LEU A 490 17.83 -22.18 3.75
C LEU A 490 16.96 -22.91 4.80
N THR A 491 16.39 -24.07 4.45
CA THR A 491 15.61 -24.87 5.38
C THR A 491 16.45 -25.31 6.59
N LYS A 492 17.69 -25.76 6.33
CA LYS A 492 18.65 -26.12 7.39
C LYS A 492 19.02 -24.92 8.28
N LEU A 493 19.14 -23.73 7.70
CA LEU A 493 19.45 -22.49 8.42
C LEU A 493 18.30 -22.10 9.38
N ILE A 494 17.06 -22.20 8.90
CA ILE A 494 15.84 -21.81 9.64
C ILE A 494 15.52 -22.75 10.80
N GLN A 495 15.97 -24.01 10.74
CA GLN A 495 15.77 -25.01 11.79
C GLN A 495 16.69 -24.84 13.00
N LYS A 496 17.70 -23.97 12.94
CA LYS A 496 18.56 -23.71 14.10
C LYS A 496 17.75 -23.04 15.22
N PRO A 497 17.95 -23.44 16.49
CA PRO A 497 17.14 -22.94 17.60
C PRO A 497 17.43 -21.47 17.95
N GLN A 498 18.67 -21.03 17.76
CA GLN A 498 19.12 -19.67 18.05
C GLN A 498 20.13 -19.18 17.01
N GLY A 499 20.33 -17.87 16.99
CA GLY A 499 21.33 -17.18 16.18
C GLY A 499 20.70 -16.24 15.16
N CYS A 500 21.55 -15.52 14.43
CA CYS A 500 21.15 -14.43 13.54
C CYS A 500 21.21 -14.85 12.07
N ILE A 501 20.17 -14.51 11.31
CA ILE A 501 20.09 -14.67 9.86
C ILE A 501 19.90 -13.29 9.24
N LEU A 502 20.79 -12.92 8.31
CA LEU A 502 20.77 -11.59 7.70
C LEU A 502 20.41 -11.67 6.23
N ALA A 503 19.33 -11.00 5.81
CA ALA A 503 19.05 -10.76 4.40
C ALA A 503 19.73 -9.47 3.93
N THR A 504 20.46 -9.49 2.82
CA THR A 504 21.23 -8.34 2.35
C THR A 504 21.03 -8.02 0.88
N GLY A 505 21.16 -6.73 0.57
CA GLY A 505 20.97 -6.21 -0.77
C GLY A 505 20.45 -4.77 -0.78
N PRO A 506 20.46 -4.11 -1.94
CA PRO A 506 19.99 -2.74 -2.10
C PRO A 506 18.47 -2.65 -1.84
N THR A 507 17.95 -1.42 -1.82
CA THR A 507 16.51 -1.17 -1.73
C THR A 507 15.77 -1.84 -2.88
N GLY A 508 14.62 -2.47 -2.60
CA GLY A 508 13.82 -3.15 -3.63
C GLY A 508 14.36 -4.52 -4.09
N SER A 509 15.36 -5.09 -3.40
CA SER A 509 15.86 -6.44 -3.67
C SER A 509 15.00 -7.58 -3.08
N GLY A 510 13.91 -7.26 -2.38
CA GLY A 510 12.95 -8.23 -1.83
C GLY A 510 13.28 -8.76 -0.43
N LYS A 511 14.21 -8.14 0.32
CA LYS A 511 14.68 -8.64 1.63
C LYS A 511 13.54 -8.90 2.61
N THR A 512 12.66 -7.92 2.80
CA THR A 512 11.50 -8.03 3.68
C THR A 512 10.58 -9.17 3.25
N SER A 513 10.30 -9.29 1.95
CA SER A 513 9.50 -10.40 1.41
C SER A 513 10.13 -11.76 1.73
N THR A 514 11.45 -11.89 1.59
CA THR A 514 12.17 -13.12 1.94
C THR A 514 12.08 -13.42 3.44
N LEU A 515 12.27 -12.43 4.31
CA LEU A 515 12.13 -12.63 5.77
C LEU A 515 10.70 -13.02 6.16
N TYR A 516 9.69 -12.39 5.57
CA TYR A 516 8.29 -12.74 5.78
C TYR A 516 7.99 -14.18 5.35
N SER A 517 8.51 -14.62 4.21
CA SER A 517 8.38 -16.02 3.77
C SER A 517 9.07 -17.02 4.71
N ILE A 518 10.20 -16.62 5.33
CA ILE A 518 10.89 -17.44 6.35
C ILE A 518 10.02 -17.59 7.59
N ILE A 519 9.46 -16.49 8.11
CA ILE A 519 8.55 -16.50 9.26
C ILE A 519 7.34 -17.37 8.94
N TYR A 520 6.68 -17.12 7.81
CA TYR A 520 5.48 -17.86 7.40
C TYR A 520 5.71 -19.37 7.29
N LYS A 521 6.89 -19.80 6.80
CA LYS A 521 7.24 -21.23 6.72
C LYS A 521 7.45 -21.88 8.08
N ASN A 522 7.93 -21.12 9.06
CA ASN A 522 8.30 -21.61 10.39
C ASN A 522 7.21 -21.33 11.44
N ALA A 523 6.16 -20.59 11.07
CA ALA A 523 5.09 -20.17 11.95
C ALA A 523 4.32 -21.39 12.48
N THR A 524 4.34 -21.54 13.79
CA THR A 524 3.59 -22.55 14.54
C THR A 524 2.99 -21.88 15.77
N ILE A 525 1.89 -22.41 16.29
CA ILE A 525 1.26 -21.91 17.53
C ILE A 525 2.15 -22.10 18.77
N GLU A 526 3.22 -22.88 18.66
CA GLU A 526 4.16 -23.19 19.74
C GLU A 526 5.27 -22.13 19.87
N LYS A 527 5.40 -21.23 18.89
CA LYS A 527 6.47 -20.23 18.85
C LYS A 527 5.89 -18.83 18.85
N ASN A 528 6.51 -17.94 19.64
CA ASN A 528 6.21 -16.53 19.67
C ASN A 528 7.06 -15.77 18.63
N PHE A 529 6.40 -15.11 17.67
CA PHE A 529 7.04 -14.37 16.58
C PHE A 529 6.79 -12.88 16.74
N THR A 530 7.84 -12.10 17.04
CA THR A 530 7.69 -10.64 17.17
C THR A 530 8.52 -9.91 16.12
N THR A 531 7.94 -8.90 15.46
CA THR A 531 8.66 -8.05 14.49
C THR A 531 8.78 -6.60 14.94
N ILE A 532 9.86 -5.94 14.54
CA ILE A 532 10.11 -4.50 14.74
C ILE A 532 10.36 -3.89 13.37
N GLU A 533 9.50 -2.98 12.93
CA GLU A 533 9.51 -2.51 11.54
C GLU A 533 9.30 -1.00 11.42
N ASP A 534 9.86 -0.39 10.37
CA ASP A 534 9.75 1.04 10.07
C ASP A 534 9.45 1.28 8.57
N PRO A 535 8.19 1.09 8.13
CA PRO A 535 7.02 0.58 8.84
C PRO A 535 6.85 -0.94 8.70
N VAL A 536 5.77 -1.45 9.27
CA VAL A 536 5.14 -2.71 8.84
C VAL A 536 4.71 -2.62 7.37
N GLU A 537 5.23 -3.53 6.53
CA GLU A 537 4.97 -3.60 5.08
C GLU A 537 3.72 -4.45 4.74
N TYR A 538 3.57 -5.62 5.38
CA TYR A 538 2.39 -6.48 5.24
C TYR A 538 1.87 -6.92 6.59
N TYR A 539 0.57 -7.19 6.69
CA TYR A 539 0.00 -7.75 7.91
C TYR A 539 0.29 -9.25 8.00
N MET A 540 0.85 -9.70 9.12
CA MET A 540 1.10 -11.10 9.44
C MET A 540 0.29 -11.51 10.66
N SER A 541 -0.78 -12.26 10.48
CA SER A 541 -1.63 -12.71 11.59
C SER A 541 -0.90 -13.60 12.60
N MET A 542 0.19 -14.26 12.19
CA MET A 542 0.97 -15.19 13.02
C MET A 542 2.16 -14.53 13.74
N ALA A 543 2.31 -13.21 13.65
CA ALA A 543 3.40 -12.48 14.33
C ALA A 543 2.93 -11.16 14.92
N GLU A 544 3.36 -10.83 16.13
CA GLU A 544 3.13 -9.53 16.74
C GLU A 544 4.04 -8.47 16.09
N GLN A 545 3.46 -7.54 15.34
CA GLN A 545 4.23 -6.54 14.57
C GLN A 545 4.25 -5.18 15.28
N VAL A 546 5.45 -4.73 15.70
CA VAL A 546 5.66 -3.45 16.36
C VAL A 546 6.25 -2.43 15.37
N MET A 547 5.55 -1.32 15.18
CA MET A 547 6.03 -0.21 14.34
C MET A 547 6.89 0.78 15.15
N VAL A 548 8.05 1.15 14.60
CA VAL A 548 8.92 2.20 15.14
C VAL A 548 8.18 3.55 15.12
N LYS A 549 8.27 4.31 16.22
CA LYS A 549 7.69 5.66 16.35
C LYS A 549 8.71 6.60 16.99
N GLU A 550 9.65 7.09 16.18
CA GLU A 550 10.74 7.97 16.64
C GLU A 550 10.23 9.23 17.37
N LYS A 551 9.11 9.82 16.95
CA LYS A 551 8.53 11.03 17.55
C LYS A 551 8.19 10.90 19.04
N ILE A 552 7.92 9.69 19.52
CA ILE A 552 7.62 9.41 20.93
C ILE A 552 8.76 8.62 21.60
N GLY A 553 9.92 8.54 20.96
CA GLY A 553 11.09 7.82 21.48
C GLY A 553 11.02 6.29 21.35
N LEU A 554 10.07 5.74 20.60
CA LEU A 554 9.95 4.29 20.41
C LEU A 554 10.86 3.83 19.24
N THR A 555 12.14 3.63 19.54
CA THR A 555 13.21 3.28 18.57
C THR A 555 13.54 1.77 18.54
N PHE A 556 14.26 1.30 17.51
CA PHE A 556 14.67 -0.11 17.37
C PHE A 556 15.31 -0.70 18.63
N PRO A 557 16.35 -0.10 19.25
CA PRO A 557 16.98 -0.68 20.45
C PRO A 557 16.04 -0.76 21.66
N ILE A 558 15.19 0.24 21.87
CA ILE A 558 14.25 0.31 23.00
C ILE A 558 13.17 -0.78 22.87
N ILE A 559 12.61 -0.91 21.67
CA ILE A 559 11.62 -1.93 21.36
C ILE A 559 12.24 -3.32 21.54
N LEU A 560 13.43 -3.55 20.97
CA LEU A 560 14.10 -4.85 21.06
C LEU A 560 14.39 -5.26 22.51
N LYS A 561 14.94 -4.35 23.33
CA LYS A 561 15.17 -4.60 24.78
C LYS A 561 13.89 -4.94 25.53
N THR A 562 12.74 -4.44 25.07
CA THR A 562 11.43 -4.72 25.68
C THR A 562 10.89 -6.07 25.22
N ILE A 563 11.01 -6.38 23.94
CA ILE A 563 10.62 -7.66 23.35
C ILE A 563 11.35 -8.83 24.00
N LEU A 564 12.63 -8.67 24.38
CA LEU A 564 13.36 -9.72 25.12
C LEU A 564 12.75 -10.08 26.48
N ARG A 565 11.79 -9.29 26.99
CA ARG A 565 11.00 -9.59 28.20
C ARG A 565 9.56 -10.02 27.88
N GLN A 566 9.26 -10.33 26.63
CA GLN A 566 7.96 -10.79 26.14
C GLN A 566 7.99 -12.27 25.75
N ASP A 567 9.03 -13.01 26.15
CA ASP A 567 9.22 -14.44 25.85
C ASP A 567 9.16 -14.77 24.33
N PRO A 568 9.92 -14.07 23.47
CA PRO A 568 9.91 -14.33 22.03
C PRO A 568 10.77 -15.54 21.68
N ASP A 569 10.38 -16.33 20.67
CA ASP A 569 11.25 -17.37 20.10
C ASP A 569 12.01 -16.84 18.87
N VAL A 570 11.29 -16.09 18.03
CA VAL A 570 11.80 -15.53 16.78
C VAL A 570 11.54 -14.03 16.75
N ILE A 571 12.61 -13.27 16.57
CA ILE A 571 12.57 -11.81 16.50
C ILE A 571 12.97 -11.38 15.09
N MET A 572 12.14 -10.57 14.43
CA MET A 572 12.51 -9.94 13.15
C MET A 572 12.72 -8.44 13.33
N LEU A 573 13.92 -7.97 13.02
CA LEU A 573 14.23 -6.55 12.96
C LEU A 573 14.27 -6.10 11.51
N GLY A 574 13.49 -5.08 11.15
CA GLY A 574 13.40 -4.54 9.81
C GLY A 574 14.77 -4.25 9.19
N GLU A 575 15.69 -3.65 9.96
CA GLU A 575 17.08 -3.44 9.54
C GLU A 575 18.01 -3.11 10.73
N ILE A 576 19.32 -3.34 10.53
CA ILE A 576 20.38 -2.89 11.42
C ILE A 576 21.08 -1.67 10.80
N ARG A 577 20.86 -0.48 11.38
CA ARG A 577 21.44 0.78 10.89
C ARG A 577 22.68 1.23 11.66
N ASP A 578 22.77 0.90 12.94
CA ASP A 578 23.76 1.43 13.88
C ASP A 578 24.31 0.35 14.82
N PHE A 579 25.36 0.71 15.57
CA PHE A 579 26.02 -0.17 16.52
C PHE A 579 25.10 -0.61 17.66
N GLU A 580 24.26 0.28 18.21
CA GLU A 580 23.40 -0.07 19.34
C GLU A 580 22.38 -1.15 18.94
N THR A 581 21.75 -0.98 17.77
CA THR A 581 20.81 -1.98 17.23
C THR A 581 21.54 -3.30 16.95
N ALA A 582 22.76 -3.24 16.39
CA ALA A 582 23.56 -4.43 16.12
C ALA A 582 23.96 -5.16 17.42
N GLU A 583 24.43 -4.43 18.43
CA GLU A 583 24.83 -4.97 19.73
C GLU A 583 23.69 -5.75 20.38
N VAL A 584 22.51 -5.12 20.52
CA VAL A 584 21.35 -5.79 21.13
C VAL A 584 20.88 -6.98 20.28
N THR A 585 20.93 -6.87 18.95
CA THR A 585 20.56 -7.96 18.02
C THR A 585 21.45 -9.19 18.22
N PHE A 586 22.76 -9.01 18.23
CA PHE A 586 23.69 -10.13 18.38
C PHE A 586 23.70 -10.68 19.82
N HIS A 587 23.42 -9.85 20.83
CA HIS A 587 23.19 -10.34 22.18
C HIS A 587 21.94 -11.22 22.27
N ALA A 588 20.81 -10.79 21.69
CA ALA A 588 19.59 -11.60 21.64
C ALA A 588 19.83 -12.96 20.97
N ALA A 589 20.57 -12.96 19.87
CA ALA A 589 20.94 -14.16 19.13
C ALA A 589 21.83 -15.13 19.94
N LEU A 590 22.66 -14.61 20.86
CA LEU A 590 23.47 -15.43 21.77
C LEU A 590 22.67 -15.98 22.95
N THR A 591 21.60 -15.31 23.36
CA THR A 591 20.79 -15.67 24.52
C THR A 591 19.58 -16.54 24.19
N GLY A 592 19.65 -17.36 23.14
CA GLY A 592 18.61 -18.34 22.84
C GLY A 592 17.61 -17.97 21.74
N HIS A 593 17.67 -16.76 21.18
CA HIS A 593 16.67 -16.29 20.22
C HIS A 593 17.11 -16.52 18.78
N THR A 594 16.17 -16.83 17.89
CA THR A 594 16.39 -16.71 16.45
C THR A 594 16.11 -15.29 16.02
N VAL A 595 17.12 -14.60 15.46
CA VAL A 595 16.98 -13.20 15.04
C VAL A 595 17.11 -13.08 13.54
N LEU A 596 16.08 -12.54 12.89
CA LEU A 596 16.05 -12.23 11.46
C LEU A 596 16.27 -10.72 11.28
N SER A 597 17.17 -10.30 10.41
CA SER A 597 17.27 -8.86 10.08
C SER A 597 17.78 -8.58 8.68
N THR A 598 17.81 -7.30 8.31
CA THR A 598 18.32 -6.85 7.02
C THR A 598 19.48 -5.86 7.15
N LEU A 599 20.37 -5.90 6.15
CA LEU A 599 21.46 -4.95 5.96
C LEU A 599 21.57 -4.53 4.49
N HIS A 600 22.08 -3.33 4.26
CA HIS A 600 22.27 -2.77 2.93
C HIS A 600 23.72 -2.93 2.44
N THR A 601 24.11 -4.18 2.17
CA THR A 601 25.42 -4.51 1.58
C THR A 601 25.27 -5.11 0.18
N ASN A 602 26.34 -5.01 -0.61
CA ASN A 602 26.32 -5.45 -2.01
C ASN A 602 26.61 -6.96 -2.17
N SER A 603 27.32 -7.58 -1.24
CA SER A 603 27.65 -9.01 -1.20
C SER A 603 27.40 -9.60 0.18
N SER A 604 27.28 -10.93 0.27
CA SER A 604 27.18 -11.61 1.56
C SER A 604 28.44 -11.34 2.42
N LEU A 605 29.63 -11.49 1.84
CA LEU A 605 30.91 -11.30 2.53
C LEU A 605 31.13 -9.87 3.06
N ALA A 606 30.77 -8.85 2.28
CA ALA A 606 30.88 -7.44 2.71
C ALA A 606 30.04 -7.12 3.95
N THR A 607 29.04 -7.97 4.26
CA THR A 607 28.23 -7.86 5.48
C THR A 607 29.05 -8.11 6.73
N ILE A 608 29.99 -9.06 6.70
CA ILE A 608 30.88 -9.34 7.84
C ILE A 608 31.75 -8.12 8.11
N THR A 609 32.39 -7.57 7.06
CA THR A 609 33.20 -6.35 7.16
C THR A 609 32.37 -5.18 7.70
N ARG A 610 31.15 -4.97 7.15
CA ARG A 610 30.27 -3.88 7.58
C ARG A 610 29.90 -3.96 9.06
N LEU A 611 29.66 -5.17 9.57
CA LEU A 611 29.34 -5.37 10.99
C LEU A 611 30.56 -5.12 11.89
N MET A 612 31.75 -5.53 11.45
CA MET A 612 32.99 -5.21 12.16
C MET A 612 33.27 -3.70 12.16
N ASP A 613 33.05 -3.02 11.04
CA ASP A 613 33.19 -1.55 10.92
C ASP A 613 32.20 -0.79 11.80
N MET A 614 30.99 -1.35 12.00
CA MET A 614 30.01 -0.82 12.95
C MET A 614 30.45 -1.01 14.42
N GLY A 615 31.43 -1.86 14.70
CA GLY A 615 31.95 -2.11 16.05
C GLY A 615 31.59 -3.48 16.63
N VAL A 616 30.89 -4.34 15.89
CA VAL A 616 30.57 -5.69 16.36
C VAL A 616 31.85 -6.54 16.38
N LYS A 617 32.18 -7.11 17.54
CA LYS A 617 33.42 -7.87 17.72
C LYS A 617 33.40 -9.18 16.94
N SER A 618 34.54 -9.56 16.35
CA SER A 618 34.67 -10.77 15.51
C SER A 618 34.21 -12.05 16.21
N HIS A 619 34.52 -12.22 17.50
CA HIS A 619 34.07 -13.38 18.27
C HIS A 619 32.54 -13.42 18.41
N VAL A 620 31.88 -12.28 18.68
CA VAL A 620 30.41 -12.20 18.75
C VAL A 620 29.80 -12.62 17.42
N LEU A 621 30.29 -12.07 16.31
CA LEU A 621 29.85 -12.45 14.97
C LEU A 621 30.03 -13.95 14.69
N SER A 622 31.19 -14.51 15.04
CA SER A 622 31.48 -15.92 14.78
C SER A 622 30.53 -16.90 15.50
N TYR A 623 30.04 -16.55 16.69
CA TYR A 623 29.12 -17.42 17.45
C TYR A 623 27.65 -17.13 17.18
N ALA A 624 27.30 -15.86 16.96
CA ALA A 624 25.91 -15.44 16.85
C ALA A 624 25.37 -15.50 15.43
N LEU A 625 26.20 -15.33 14.39
CA LEU A 625 25.76 -15.31 13.00
C LEU A 625 25.65 -16.73 12.42
N ASN A 626 24.47 -17.10 11.93
CA ASN A 626 24.22 -18.41 11.32
C ASN A 626 24.39 -18.41 9.79
N GLY A 627 24.01 -17.32 9.14
CA GLY A 627 24.13 -17.18 7.70
C GLY A 627 23.65 -15.84 7.18
N ILE A 628 24.08 -15.53 5.95
CA ILE A 628 23.76 -14.30 5.23
C ILE A 628 23.14 -14.69 3.89
N ILE A 629 22.00 -14.08 3.55
CA ILE A 629 21.25 -14.27 2.32
C ILE A 629 21.41 -12.99 1.50
N ALA A 630 22.37 -12.93 0.60
CA ALA A 630 22.47 -11.83 -0.34
C ALA A 630 21.49 -12.05 -1.51
N GLN A 631 20.76 -11.01 -1.91
CA GLN A 631 19.72 -11.14 -2.94
C GLN A 631 19.60 -9.95 -3.90
N ARG A 632 19.07 -10.23 -5.10
CA ARG A 632 18.58 -9.24 -6.07
C ARG A 632 17.30 -9.73 -6.72
N LEU A 633 16.48 -8.82 -7.26
CA LEU A 633 15.34 -9.17 -8.11
C LEU A 633 15.65 -8.88 -9.57
N VAL A 634 15.52 -9.91 -10.41
CA VAL A 634 15.57 -9.80 -11.87
C VAL A 634 14.18 -9.99 -12.44
N ARG A 635 13.91 -9.33 -13.57
CA ARG A 635 12.62 -9.46 -14.26
C ARG A 635 12.52 -10.82 -14.95
N ARG A 636 11.32 -11.41 -14.93
CA ARG A 636 11.04 -12.68 -15.60
C ARG A 636 10.65 -12.42 -17.06
N ILE A 637 11.16 -13.22 -17.98
CA ILE A 637 10.77 -13.12 -19.41
C ILE A 637 9.27 -13.40 -19.52
N CYS A 638 8.57 -12.60 -20.32
CA CYS A 638 7.16 -12.81 -20.61
C CYS A 638 6.97 -14.15 -21.36
N PRO A 639 6.15 -15.08 -20.83
CA PRO A 639 5.97 -16.39 -21.44
C PRO A 639 5.33 -16.32 -22.84
N ASP A 640 4.45 -15.34 -23.08
CA ASP A 640 3.69 -15.21 -24.34
C ASP A 640 4.52 -14.70 -25.52
N CYS A 641 5.65 -14.05 -25.25
CA CYS A 641 6.44 -13.37 -26.28
C CYS A 641 7.93 -13.74 -26.22
N MET A 642 8.24 -14.85 -25.55
CA MET A 642 9.59 -15.39 -25.43
C MET A 642 10.11 -15.89 -26.78
N ILE A 643 11.30 -15.47 -27.15
CA ILE A 643 12.03 -15.85 -28.36
C ILE A 643 13.49 -16.15 -28.01
N ASP A 644 14.20 -16.85 -28.89
CA ASP A 644 15.64 -17.06 -28.74
C ASP A 644 16.40 -15.74 -28.91
N ASP A 645 17.45 -15.55 -28.12
CA ASP A 645 18.29 -14.36 -28.13
C ASP A 645 19.66 -14.65 -28.73
N PRO A 646 19.96 -14.17 -29.95
CA PRO A 646 21.32 -14.22 -30.47
C PRO A 646 22.18 -13.23 -29.68
N MET A 647 22.83 -13.72 -28.63
CA MET A 647 23.64 -12.89 -27.73
C MET A 647 24.70 -12.07 -28.49
N TYR A 648 24.81 -10.79 -28.15
CA TYR A 648 25.83 -9.89 -28.71
C TYR A 648 27.19 -10.09 -28.04
N LYS A 649 28.28 -9.88 -28.80
CA LYS A 649 29.67 -10.04 -28.32
C LYS A 649 29.98 -9.18 -27.09
N GLU A 650 29.42 -7.98 -27.03
CA GLU A 650 29.60 -7.04 -25.92
C GLU A 650 28.98 -7.58 -24.62
N THR A 651 27.86 -8.30 -24.72
CA THR A 651 27.17 -8.90 -23.56
C THR A 651 27.94 -10.10 -23.04
N ILE A 652 28.45 -10.95 -23.96
CA ILE A 652 29.33 -12.08 -23.64
C ILE A 652 30.59 -11.59 -22.91
N ALA A 653 31.23 -10.55 -23.45
CA ALA A 653 32.42 -9.95 -22.87
C ALA A 653 32.13 -9.33 -21.48
N ALA A 654 31.05 -8.57 -21.32
CA ALA A 654 30.70 -7.90 -20.06
C ALA A 654 30.31 -8.86 -18.92
N LEU A 655 29.82 -10.07 -19.26
CA LEU A 655 29.56 -11.14 -18.31
C LEU A 655 30.78 -12.05 -18.10
N ASN A 656 31.90 -11.77 -18.78
CA ASN A 656 33.11 -12.59 -18.73
C ASN A 656 32.81 -14.07 -19.06
N MET A 657 31.97 -14.28 -20.07
CA MET A 657 31.65 -15.60 -20.59
C MET A 657 32.73 -16.03 -21.59
N ASP A 658 33.10 -17.31 -21.57
CA ASP A 658 34.02 -17.86 -22.57
C ASP A 658 33.37 -17.80 -23.97
N GLU A 659 34.14 -17.43 -25.01
CA GLU A 659 33.66 -17.37 -26.40
C GLU A 659 33.12 -18.73 -26.89
N GLU A 660 33.56 -19.82 -26.26
CA GLU A 660 33.07 -21.19 -26.46
C GLU A 660 31.86 -21.53 -25.55
N TYR A 661 30.88 -20.63 -25.40
CA TYR A 661 29.54 -20.98 -24.86
C TYR A 661 28.52 -21.26 -26.00
N PRO A 662 28.73 -22.21 -26.93
CA PRO A 662 27.83 -22.44 -28.07
C PRO A 662 26.45 -22.99 -27.65
N ASP A 663 26.29 -23.47 -26.41
CA ASP A 663 25.05 -24.09 -25.92
C ASP A 663 24.18 -23.20 -25.02
N LEU A 664 24.54 -21.92 -24.81
CA LEU A 664 23.65 -21.03 -24.05
C LEU A 664 22.44 -20.64 -24.93
N ARG A 665 21.35 -21.39 -24.82
CA ARG A 665 20.04 -21.05 -25.42
C ARG A 665 19.38 -19.90 -24.66
N ALA A 666 20.04 -18.74 -24.69
CA ALA A 666 19.50 -17.52 -24.11
C ALA A 666 18.17 -17.18 -24.77
N LYS A 667 17.24 -16.68 -23.96
CA LYS A 667 15.93 -16.24 -24.42
C LYS A 667 15.72 -14.79 -24.05
N LYS A 668 14.88 -14.10 -24.80
CA LYS A 668 14.38 -12.75 -24.49
C LYS A 668 12.91 -12.62 -24.80
N GLY A 669 12.24 -11.64 -24.21
CA GLY A 669 10.88 -11.28 -24.61
C GLY A 669 10.91 -10.25 -25.73
N LYS A 670 10.20 -10.50 -26.84
CA LYS A 670 10.09 -9.53 -27.95
C LYS A 670 9.20 -8.32 -27.62
N GLY A 671 8.35 -8.44 -26.61
CA GLY A 671 7.28 -7.49 -26.29
C GLY A 671 5.94 -7.87 -26.93
N CYS A 672 4.87 -7.88 -26.13
CA CYS A 672 3.48 -8.11 -26.56
C CYS A 672 2.51 -7.30 -25.69
N ASN A 673 1.23 -7.30 -26.04
CA ASN A 673 0.19 -6.60 -25.25
C ASN A 673 0.15 -7.10 -23.79
N THR A 674 0.27 -8.40 -23.54
CA THR A 674 0.26 -8.95 -22.16
C THR A 674 1.33 -8.33 -21.27
N CYS A 675 2.52 -8.07 -21.80
CA CYS A 675 3.62 -7.48 -21.04
C CYS A 675 3.80 -5.97 -21.30
N ASN A 676 2.80 -5.31 -21.88
CA ASN A 676 2.87 -3.90 -22.28
C ASN A 676 4.12 -3.57 -23.10
N PHE A 677 4.47 -4.45 -24.04
CA PHE A 677 5.63 -4.35 -24.93
C PHE A 677 7.00 -4.30 -24.23
N THR A 678 7.08 -4.61 -22.93
CA THR A 678 8.34 -4.59 -22.19
C THR A 678 9.21 -5.82 -22.42
N GLY A 679 8.59 -6.95 -22.80
CA GLY A 679 9.24 -8.26 -22.88
C GLY A 679 9.33 -9.01 -21.54
N TYR A 680 8.87 -8.42 -20.43
CA TYR A 680 8.96 -9.01 -19.09
C TYR A 680 7.61 -9.01 -18.36
N SER A 681 7.36 -10.01 -17.52
CA SER A 681 6.17 -10.07 -16.68
C SER A 681 6.52 -10.63 -15.30
N GLY A 682 6.51 -9.76 -14.28
CA GLY A 682 6.87 -10.11 -12.92
C GLY A 682 8.38 -10.20 -12.68
N ARG A 683 8.73 -10.63 -11.46
CA ARG A 683 10.11 -10.67 -10.96
C ARG A 683 10.41 -11.99 -10.27
N ILE A 684 11.67 -12.41 -10.32
CA ILE A 684 12.21 -13.58 -9.64
C ILE A 684 13.51 -13.21 -8.91
N GLY A 685 13.75 -13.75 -7.72
CA GLY A 685 14.92 -13.40 -6.91
C GLY A 685 16.14 -14.26 -7.25
N ILE A 686 17.32 -13.67 -7.37
CA ILE A 686 18.60 -14.41 -7.38
C ILE A 686 19.21 -14.32 -5.98
N TYR A 687 19.73 -15.44 -5.48
CA TYR A 687 20.18 -15.58 -4.10
C TYR A 687 21.60 -16.12 -4.04
N GLU A 688 22.34 -15.65 -3.05
CA GLU A 688 23.63 -16.16 -2.60
C GLU A 688 23.50 -16.42 -1.11
N ILE A 689 23.51 -17.71 -0.72
CA ILE A 689 23.31 -18.13 0.66
C ILE A 689 24.67 -18.50 1.24
N PHE A 690 25.18 -17.63 2.10
CA PHE A 690 26.45 -17.82 2.77
C PHE A 690 26.23 -18.40 4.16
N LEU A 691 26.59 -19.66 4.37
CA LEU A 691 26.49 -20.35 5.65
C LEU A 691 27.74 -20.14 6.50
N ILE A 692 27.54 -19.85 7.78
CA ILE A 692 28.64 -19.74 8.76
C ILE A 692 28.94 -21.14 9.32
N THR A 693 29.86 -21.85 8.66
CA THR A 693 30.42 -23.14 9.13
C THR A 693 31.55 -22.91 10.13
N ASP A 694 32.01 -23.96 10.82
CA ASP A 694 33.08 -23.82 11.83
C ASP A 694 34.41 -23.32 11.23
N GLU A 695 34.72 -23.68 9.98
CA GLU A 695 35.86 -23.10 9.25
C GLU A 695 35.66 -21.59 9.03
N ILE A 696 34.48 -21.16 8.60
CA ILE A 696 34.17 -19.73 8.43
C ILE A 696 34.26 -18.99 9.77
N LYS A 697 33.77 -19.58 10.87
CA LYS A 697 33.91 -18.98 12.22
C LYS A 697 35.38 -18.73 12.57
N TYR A 698 36.24 -19.70 12.31
CA TYR A 698 37.67 -19.58 12.53
C TYR A 698 38.29 -18.44 11.71
N GLN A 699 37.92 -18.34 10.43
CA GLN A 699 38.38 -17.25 9.55
C GLN A 699 37.89 -15.87 10.01
N ILE A 700 36.64 -15.76 10.48
CA ILE A 700 36.09 -14.52 11.05
C ILE A 700 36.87 -14.10 12.31
N GLN A 701 37.16 -15.04 13.21
CA GLN A 701 37.92 -14.75 14.44
C GLN A 701 39.34 -14.24 14.16
N LYS A 702 39.97 -14.75 13.09
CA LYS A 702 41.27 -14.31 12.59
C LYS A 702 41.24 -13.00 11.80
N SER A 703 40.07 -12.42 11.57
CA SER A 703 39.89 -11.26 10.69
C SER A 703 40.48 -11.51 9.29
N ALA A 704 40.21 -12.68 8.74
CA ALA A 704 40.64 -13.06 7.39
C ALA A 704 40.10 -12.07 6.34
N SER A 705 40.83 -11.97 5.22
CA SER A 705 40.43 -11.11 4.10
C SER A 705 39.19 -11.64 3.39
N GLU A 706 38.48 -10.76 2.67
CA GLU A 706 37.29 -11.15 1.89
C GLU A 706 37.59 -12.26 0.88
N ALA A 707 38.77 -12.27 0.27
CA ALA A 707 39.19 -13.31 -0.66
C ALA A 707 39.37 -14.68 0.00
N GLU A 708 39.88 -14.72 1.24
CA GLU A 708 40.03 -15.97 2.00
C GLU A 708 38.65 -16.52 2.41
N LEU A 709 37.74 -15.63 2.85
CA LEU A 709 36.36 -15.99 3.17
C LEU A 709 35.59 -16.48 1.92
N GLU A 710 35.77 -15.81 0.76
CA GLU A 710 35.15 -16.24 -0.51
C GLU A 710 35.59 -17.66 -0.88
N ASN A 711 36.89 -17.94 -0.80
CA ASN A 711 37.42 -19.26 -1.13
C ASN A 711 36.86 -20.35 -0.21
N ALA A 712 36.83 -20.10 1.10
CA ALA A 712 36.26 -21.04 2.07
C ALA A 712 34.74 -21.23 1.88
N ALA A 713 34.02 -20.16 1.56
CA ALA A 713 32.58 -20.21 1.28
C ALA A 713 32.27 -21.03 0.03
N ARG A 714 33.03 -20.83 -1.07
CA ARG A 714 32.87 -21.59 -2.31
C ARG A 714 33.23 -23.06 -2.14
N GLN A 715 34.28 -23.38 -1.39
CA GLN A 715 34.60 -24.76 -1.03
C GLN A 715 33.48 -25.43 -0.20
N SER A 716 32.73 -24.64 0.57
CA SER A 716 31.56 -25.09 1.32
C SER A 716 30.27 -25.17 0.47
N GLY A 717 30.37 -25.00 -0.86
CA GLY A 717 29.23 -25.11 -1.78
C GLY A 717 28.41 -23.84 -1.97
N MET A 718 28.92 -22.67 -1.56
CA MET A 718 28.22 -21.40 -1.82
C MET A 718 28.16 -21.10 -3.32
N ILE A 719 26.94 -20.87 -3.82
CA ILE A 719 26.68 -20.38 -5.17
C ILE A 719 26.59 -18.86 -5.11
N THR A 720 27.37 -18.18 -5.96
CA THR A 720 27.39 -16.71 -6.05
C THR A 720 26.12 -16.16 -6.71
N LEU A 721 25.83 -14.87 -6.49
CA LEU A 721 24.73 -14.18 -7.18
C LEU A 721 24.84 -14.29 -8.71
N TYR A 722 26.06 -14.23 -9.26
CA TYR A 722 26.31 -14.35 -10.68
C TYR A 722 25.96 -15.75 -11.20
N GLU A 723 26.47 -16.80 -10.55
CA GLU A 723 26.21 -18.19 -10.94
C GLU A 723 24.70 -18.52 -10.87
N ALA A 724 24.03 -18.10 -9.79
CA ALA A 724 22.57 -18.26 -9.64
C ALA A 724 21.79 -17.48 -10.71
N GLY A 725 22.26 -16.31 -11.12
CA GLY A 725 21.69 -15.54 -12.23
C GLY A 725 21.83 -16.25 -13.57
N MET A 726 23.04 -16.75 -13.86
CA MET A 726 23.31 -17.45 -15.12
C MET A 726 22.56 -18.78 -15.24
N GLU A 727 22.34 -19.49 -14.14
CA GLU A 727 21.48 -20.68 -14.11
C GLU A 727 20.04 -20.35 -14.58
N LYS A 728 19.52 -19.19 -14.19
CA LYS A 728 18.17 -18.73 -14.61
C LYS A 728 18.12 -18.30 -16.06
N VAL A 729 19.20 -17.72 -16.57
CA VAL A 729 19.33 -17.41 -17.99
C VAL A 729 19.31 -18.70 -18.81
N LYS A 730 20.07 -19.73 -18.39
CA LYS A 730 20.06 -21.06 -19.02
C LYS A 730 18.67 -21.69 -19.05
N ASN A 731 17.90 -21.50 -17.99
CA ASN A 731 16.52 -22.00 -17.89
C ASN A 731 15.49 -21.11 -18.62
N GLY A 732 15.91 -20.04 -19.30
CA GLY A 732 15.02 -19.14 -20.02
C GLY A 732 14.07 -18.33 -19.13
N LEU A 733 14.43 -18.14 -17.84
CA LEU A 733 13.60 -17.41 -16.88
C LEU A 733 13.88 -15.90 -16.90
N THR A 734 15.11 -15.50 -17.21
CA THR A 734 15.56 -14.10 -17.27
C THR A 734 16.61 -13.92 -18.37
N THR A 735 17.06 -12.69 -18.59
CA THR A 735 17.99 -12.32 -19.67
C THR A 735 19.37 -11.96 -19.11
N CYS A 736 20.40 -12.05 -19.97
CA CYS A 736 21.75 -11.56 -19.66
C CYS A 736 21.76 -10.06 -19.29
N ASP A 737 20.94 -9.26 -19.98
CA ASP A 737 20.78 -7.83 -19.71
C ASP A 737 20.28 -7.57 -18.28
N GLU A 738 19.37 -8.40 -17.78
CA GLU A 738 18.89 -8.29 -16.41
C GLU A 738 20.00 -8.60 -15.39
N ILE A 739 20.86 -9.58 -15.66
CA ILE A 739 22.01 -9.89 -14.81
C ILE A 739 22.97 -8.71 -14.76
N LEU A 740 23.31 -8.14 -15.93
CA LEU A 740 24.16 -6.93 -16.00
C LEU A 740 23.52 -5.73 -15.31
N ARG A 741 22.20 -5.56 -15.40
CA ARG A 741 21.48 -4.45 -14.74
C ARG A 741 21.62 -4.51 -13.22
N VAL A 742 21.55 -5.70 -12.62
CA VAL A 742 21.51 -5.84 -11.15
C VAL A 742 22.87 -6.09 -10.51
N LEU A 743 23.81 -6.70 -11.23
CA LEU A 743 25.15 -7.04 -10.73
C LEU A 743 26.27 -6.18 -11.36
N GLY A 744 25.99 -5.46 -12.45
CA GLY A 744 27.00 -4.75 -13.24
C GLY A 744 27.85 -5.69 -14.09
N PRO A 745 28.84 -5.16 -14.83
CA PRO A 745 29.82 -5.96 -15.56
C PRO A 745 30.58 -6.88 -14.60
N GLN A 746 30.68 -8.16 -14.95
CA GLN A 746 31.36 -9.19 -14.16
C GLN A 746 32.82 -9.37 -14.58
N ASN A 747 33.40 -8.37 -15.25
CA ASN A 747 34.78 -8.37 -15.71
C ASN A 747 35.74 -8.41 -14.53
N VAL A 748 36.01 -9.61 -14.05
CA VAL A 748 37.16 -9.89 -13.20
C VAL A 748 38.35 -9.88 -14.15
N ASN A 749 39.38 -9.10 -13.83
CA ASN A 749 40.66 -9.23 -14.51
C ASN A 749 41.21 -10.63 -14.21
N ILE A 750 40.92 -11.58 -15.10
CA ILE A 750 41.41 -12.94 -15.06
C ILE A 750 42.68 -12.98 -15.91
N TYR A 751 43.75 -13.53 -15.37
CA TYR A 751 44.97 -13.81 -16.12
C TYR A 751 45.30 -15.30 -16.03
N ASN A 752 45.97 -15.82 -17.05
CA ASN A 752 46.41 -17.21 -17.05
C ASN A 752 47.64 -17.38 -16.16
N CYS A 753 47.65 -18.44 -15.36
CA CYS A 753 48.82 -18.79 -14.55
C CYS A 753 49.98 -19.13 -15.47
N GLU A 754 51.06 -18.38 -15.43
CA GLU A 754 52.30 -18.75 -16.13
C GLU A 754 52.90 -20.09 -15.64
N GLY A 755 52.44 -20.65 -14.51
CA GLY A 755 52.90 -21.94 -14.01
C GLY A 755 52.11 -23.12 -14.53
N CYS A 756 50.79 -23.00 -14.63
CA CYS A 756 49.90 -24.13 -14.93
C CYS A 756 48.80 -23.81 -15.95
N GLY A 757 48.81 -22.63 -16.57
CA GLY A 757 47.82 -22.19 -17.55
C GLY A 757 46.44 -21.81 -16.99
N ASN A 758 46.11 -22.22 -15.76
CA ASN A 758 44.77 -21.97 -15.19
C ASN A 758 44.45 -20.48 -15.00
N LYS A 759 43.20 -20.10 -15.29
CA LYS A 759 42.63 -18.78 -15.09
C LYS A 759 42.62 -18.38 -13.60
N ILE A 760 43.19 -17.23 -13.26
CA ILE A 760 43.29 -16.71 -11.88
C ILE A 760 42.74 -15.30 -11.78
N LYS A 761 41.94 -15.03 -10.74
CA LYS A 761 41.45 -13.68 -10.41
C LYS A 761 42.59 -12.77 -9.91
N LYS A 762 42.66 -11.53 -10.40
CA LYS A 762 43.57 -10.47 -9.91
C LYS A 762 43.38 -10.25 -8.40
N GLY A 763 44.46 -10.43 -7.63
CA GLY A 763 44.46 -10.25 -6.16
C GLY A 763 45.08 -11.43 -5.38
N ASN A 764 45.08 -12.63 -5.96
CA ASN A 764 45.68 -13.82 -5.34
C ASN A 764 47.21 -13.64 -5.14
N ARG A 765 47.73 -14.09 -3.99
CA ARG A 765 49.19 -14.05 -3.67
C ARG A 765 49.99 -15.17 -4.33
N PHE A 766 49.31 -16.26 -4.65
CA PHE A 766 49.86 -17.44 -5.32
C PHE A 766 48.76 -18.12 -6.13
N CYS A 767 49.15 -18.95 -7.09
CA CYS A 767 48.22 -19.75 -7.88
C CYS A 767 47.54 -20.77 -6.96
N PRO A 768 46.21 -20.77 -6.80
CA PRO A 768 45.53 -21.74 -5.95
C PRO A 768 45.63 -23.17 -6.50
N TYR A 769 45.99 -23.34 -7.78
CA TYR A 769 46.12 -24.65 -8.42
C TYR A 769 47.54 -25.23 -8.37
N CYS A 770 48.58 -24.41 -8.51
CA CYS A 770 49.97 -24.89 -8.60
C CYS A 770 50.93 -24.27 -7.58
N GLY A 771 50.45 -23.39 -6.69
CA GLY A 771 51.26 -22.75 -5.65
C GLY A 771 52.25 -21.68 -6.13
N LYS A 772 52.35 -21.40 -7.44
CA LYS A 772 53.25 -20.38 -8.00
C LYS A 772 52.92 -19.00 -7.42
N MET A 773 53.86 -18.37 -6.69
CA MET A 773 53.68 -17.01 -6.15
C MET A 773 53.68 -15.94 -7.25
N PHE A 774 52.76 -14.97 -7.15
CA PHE A 774 52.67 -13.82 -8.10
C PHE A 774 53.40 -12.56 -7.61
N TYR A 775 53.86 -12.57 -6.36
CA TYR A 775 54.60 -11.48 -5.74
C TYR A 775 56.07 -11.90 -5.57
N MET A 776 57.00 -11.01 -5.90
CA MET A 776 58.42 -11.22 -5.64
C MET A 776 58.73 -10.89 -4.18
N LYS A 777 59.80 -11.47 -3.62
CA LYS A 777 60.37 -11.01 -2.34
C LYS A 777 61.55 -10.09 -2.62
N CYS A 778 61.76 -9.08 -1.77
CA CYS A 778 62.97 -8.28 -1.83
C CYS A 778 64.19 -9.09 -1.40
N ASP A 779 65.22 -9.14 -2.23
CA ASP A 779 66.46 -9.89 -1.96
C ASP A 779 67.18 -9.44 -0.69
N LYS A 780 66.92 -8.20 -0.21
CA LYS A 780 67.58 -7.64 0.99
C LYS A 780 66.79 -7.83 2.28
N CYS A 781 65.47 -7.69 2.27
CA CYS A 781 64.65 -7.68 3.50
C CYS A 781 63.48 -8.67 3.46
N SER A 782 63.34 -9.44 2.39
CA SER A 782 62.25 -10.40 2.17
C SER A 782 60.83 -9.79 2.17
N CYS A 783 60.69 -8.45 2.16
CA CYS A 783 59.42 -7.73 1.97
C CYS A 783 58.73 -8.22 0.68
N LEU A 784 57.40 -8.41 0.69
CA LEU A 784 56.66 -8.73 -0.54
C LEU A 784 56.61 -7.50 -1.44
N LEU A 785 57.05 -7.67 -2.68
CA LEU A 785 57.14 -6.62 -3.70
C LEU A 785 55.97 -6.73 -4.68
N LYS A 786 55.30 -5.59 -4.92
CA LYS A 786 54.34 -5.50 -6.02
C LYS A 786 55.07 -5.48 -7.37
N PRO A 787 54.49 -6.06 -8.44
CA PRO A 787 55.15 -6.14 -9.76
C PRO A 787 55.55 -4.79 -10.38
N ASN A 788 54.89 -3.70 -9.99
CA ASN A 788 55.09 -2.35 -10.50
C ASN A 788 55.98 -1.46 -9.61
N TRP A 789 56.55 -1.99 -8.53
CA TRP A 789 57.46 -1.22 -7.67
C TRP A 789 58.86 -1.13 -8.28
N ASN A 790 59.45 0.07 -8.23
CA ASN A 790 60.82 0.32 -8.69
C ASN A 790 61.86 0.19 -7.56
N ALA A 791 61.42 0.19 -6.30
CA ALA A 791 62.25 -0.06 -5.11
C ALA A 791 61.41 -0.71 -3.99
N CYS A 792 62.01 -1.51 -3.10
CA CYS A 792 61.31 -1.98 -1.89
C CYS A 792 61.04 -0.78 -0.97
N PRO A 793 59.80 -0.58 -0.49
CA PRO A 793 59.46 0.53 0.39
C PRO A 793 60.11 0.42 1.77
N GLU A 794 60.46 -0.79 2.21
CA GLU A 794 61.06 -1.01 3.53
C GLU A 794 62.57 -0.75 3.56
N CYS A 795 63.30 -1.14 2.50
CA CYS A 795 64.77 -1.11 2.53
C CYS A 795 65.43 -0.28 1.41
N GLY A 796 64.62 0.33 0.53
CA GLY A 796 65.08 1.16 -0.57
C GLY A 796 65.80 0.42 -1.71
N LEU A 797 65.88 -0.92 -1.68
CA LEU A 797 66.58 -1.69 -2.72
C LEU A 797 65.85 -1.55 -4.07
N ARG A 798 66.57 -1.10 -5.10
CA ARG A 798 66.06 -0.93 -6.45
C ARG A 798 65.86 -2.31 -7.13
N ILE A 799 64.66 -2.56 -7.66
CA ILE A 799 64.25 -3.89 -8.13
C ILE A 799 64.65 -4.05 -9.61
N LYS A 800 65.49 -5.05 -9.92
CA LYS A 800 66.08 -5.23 -11.27
C LYS A 800 65.23 -6.08 -12.24
N LYS A 801 64.28 -6.89 -11.76
CA LYS A 801 63.37 -7.71 -12.60
C LYS A 801 61.95 -7.17 -12.55
N ARG A 802 61.34 -6.88 -13.70
CA ARG A 802 59.90 -6.58 -13.82
C ARG A 802 59.17 -7.85 -14.26
N ILE A 803 58.08 -8.21 -13.60
CA ILE A 803 57.13 -9.19 -14.14
C ILE A 803 56.14 -8.37 -14.98
N ASN A 804 56.21 -8.48 -16.31
CA ASN A 804 55.24 -7.88 -17.20
C ASN A 804 53.93 -8.69 -17.11
N LEU A 805 52.94 -8.19 -16.38
CA LEU A 805 51.58 -8.75 -16.33
C LEU A 805 50.64 -8.11 -17.38
N SER A 806 51.18 -7.60 -18.49
CA SER A 806 50.43 -6.86 -19.50
C SER A 806 50.95 -7.11 -20.92
N SER A 807 50.78 -8.31 -21.42
CA SER A 807 50.85 -8.59 -22.86
C SER A 807 49.86 -9.70 -23.16
N ASP A 808 48.64 -9.28 -23.53
CA ASP A 808 47.73 -9.95 -24.48
C ASP A 808 46.35 -9.32 -24.27
N LEU A 809 46.05 -8.24 -25.03
CA LEU A 809 44.70 -7.76 -25.38
C LEU A 809 44.67 -6.45 -26.20
N THR A 810 45.76 -6.06 -26.88
CA THR A 810 45.73 -4.90 -27.80
C THR A 810 46.58 -5.12 -29.05
N THR A 811 46.09 -5.94 -29.99
CA THR A 811 46.44 -5.83 -31.41
C THR A 811 45.27 -6.35 -32.25
N GLY A 812 44.54 -5.43 -32.90
CA GLY A 812 43.48 -5.79 -33.84
C GLY A 812 42.55 -4.64 -34.19
N ASN A 813 43.09 -3.51 -34.68
CA ASN A 813 42.46 -2.65 -35.68
C ASN A 813 43.31 -1.42 -35.98
N GLN A 814 44.25 -1.58 -36.92
CA GLN A 814 44.59 -0.52 -37.87
C GLN A 814 44.80 -1.17 -39.23
N ASN A 815 44.10 -0.62 -40.23
CA ASN A 815 44.14 -0.87 -41.67
C ASN A 815 43.30 -2.05 -42.21
N GLY A 816 42.25 -1.69 -42.97
CA GLY A 816 41.34 -2.56 -43.71
C GLY A 816 40.01 -1.87 -43.94
#